data_AF-A0A3F2RDV0-F1
#
_entry.id   AF-A0A3F2RDV0-F1
#
_cell.length_a   1.000
_cell.length_b   1.000
_cell.length_c   1.000
_cell.angle_alpha   90.00
_cell.angle_beta   90.00
_cell.angle_gamma   90.00
#
_symmetry.space_group_name_H-M   'P 1'
#
loop_
_entity.id
_entity.type
_entity.pdbx_description
1 polymer ?
#
loop_
_entity_poly.entity_id
_entity_poly.type
_entity_poly.pdbx_seq_one_letter_code
_entity_poly.pdbx_strand_id
1 'polypeptide(L)'
;MGRFQLAITTALAFVVKNATAFTIGTPVGLAAGTTGGGNGTVVYPTTTTELIEYLNSTEPLVVVLNQTFDFRGTEGTTTEEGCRPDYTRECMAKNNGFKSQDVIIQGGNMETTGGCTGGTSVTITYDNASLKRMNVKGDKTIRGIGKKGVIIGKGLTLNGDNIILQNIHVTELNSHLVWGGDAIFIQGSNKGTTTINNIWLDHVKVSRVGRQMLVTNKAGVATMTVSNSDFDGQTDYSATCDGHHYWCFLLYGKDTGVTMTNNYIHSTSGRGPKIGGNADAHVVAHVVNNYFGDNSGHSFEIDVNAWVLTEGNYFNNTAKPLYVTGKGSIFAASTTDECSKYLGRSCEANVLVNSGNFTSREGTATLETVKSYSAITSFTPGSVQSSNAEQQTAQTSGLPLLLAANVVSGYSNPESCTGTCTNAHDPSIIRRDDGTYFRFSTGGKITVHSAPDITGPWTYLGAAVPDDSVIDLDGNDDLWAPDVHFVGDEYYLYYSVSTFGSQNSAIGLTRSSTMDINTWTDYGSTGITSSSSKSYNAIDPNLIDVDGTYYLNFGSYWQDIFQVEMKSTPTAHSGSTSQIAFTSDYEVLEGSYMFKHGDYYYLFLSKGQCCGYDSSMPASGKEYRILVCRSSSATGGFVDKDGTDCTDGGGTIVLESHDNVYGPGGQGVYDDPTYVDTTIGYADGDKQFGWNYLDFSSDWPTV
;
A
#
# COMPACT_ATOMS: atom_id res chain seq x y z
N MET A 1 -20.37 -61.85 19.68
CA MET A 1 -20.53 -60.40 19.96
C MET A 1 -19.15 -59.81 20.18
N GLY A 2 -18.92 -58.54 19.84
CA GLY A 2 -17.61 -57.89 19.95
C GLY A 2 -17.30 -57.03 18.72
N ARG A 3 -17.72 -55.77 18.74
CA ARG A 3 -17.23 -54.74 17.81
C ARG A 3 -16.15 -53.95 18.53
N PHE A 4 -14.91 -53.98 18.03
CA PHE A 4 -13.93 -52.97 18.41
C PHE A 4 -14.29 -51.67 17.68
N GLN A 5 -14.83 -50.70 18.41
CA GLN A 5 -14.86 -49.32 17.95
C GLN A 5 -13.53 -48.67 18.32
N LEU A 6 -12.77 -48.24 17.31
CA LEU A 6 -11.56 -47.46 17.53
C LEU A 6 -11.98 -46.02 17.87
N ALA A 7 -12.03 -45.70 19.16
CA ALA A 7 -12.35 -44.35 19.62
C ALA A 7 -11.14 -43.44 19.43
N ILE A 8 -11.14 -42.64 18.37
CA ILE A 8 -10.15 -41.57 18.17
C ILE A 8 -10.49 -40.43 19.13
N THR A 9 -9.80 -40.37 20.26
CA THR A 9 -9.90 -39.27 21.23
C THR A 9 -9.05 -38.09 20.78
N THR A 10 -9.58 -37.27 19.88
CA THR A 10 -8.92 -36.03 19.44
C THR A 10 -8.88 -35.03 20.59
N ALA A 11 -7.69 -34.73 21.11
CA ALA A 11 -7.52 -33.79 22.21
C ALA A 11 -7.54 -32.35 21.69
N LEU A 12 -8.72 -31.70 21.68
CA LEU A 12 -8.81 -30.26 21.47
C LEU A 12 -8.19 -29.52 22.68
N ALA A 13 -6.95 -29.08 22.51
CA ALA A 13 -6.30 -28.15 23.44
C ALA A 13 -6.92 -26.75 23.28
N PHE A 14 -7.92 -26.43 24.11
CA PHE A 14 -8.51 -25.08 24.19
C PHE A 14 -7.50 -24.06 24.74
N VAL A 15 -6.66 -23.52 23.86
CA VAL A 15 -5.85 -22.33 24.17
C VAL A 15 -6.73 -21.10 23.93
N VAL A 16 -7.40 -20.63 24.99
CA VAL A 16 -8.11 -19.35 24.99
C VAL A 16 -7.08 -18.22 24.93
N LYS A 17 -6.62 -17.87 23.72
CA LYS A 17 -5.91 -16.61 23.49
C LYS A 17 -6.92 -15.47 23.55
N ASN A 18 -6.49 -14.31 24.08
CA ASN A 18 -7.32 -13.12 24.16
C ASN A 18 -7.86 -12.76 22.77
N ALA A 19 -9.18 -12.70 22.65
CA ALA A 19 -9.83 -12.30 21.41
C ALA A 19 -9.77 -10.78 21.27
N THR A 20 -8.70 -10.28 20.63
CA THR A 20 -8.83 -9.04 19.85
C THR A 20 -9.97 -9.24 18.86
N ALA A 21 -10.90 -8.28 18.78
CA ALA A 21 -12.11 -8.46 17.98
C ALA A 21 -11.76 -8.51 16.49
N PHE A 22 -11.88 -9.69 15.88
CA PHE A 22 -11.59 -9.89 14.46
C PHE A 22 -12.73 -9.33 13.59
N THR A 23 -12.67 -8.05 13.27
CA THR A 23 -13.64 -7.39 12.41
C THR A 23 -13.54 -7.90 10.97
N ILE A 24 -14.59 -8.59 10.50
CA ILE A 24 -14.71 -9.12 9.13
C ILE A 24 -15.20 -8.06 8.13
N GLY A 25 -15.51 -6.83 8.58
CA GLY A 25 -16.13 -5.80 7.74
C GLY A 25 -17.59 -6.14 7.41
N THR A 26 -18.20 -5.43 6.46
CA THR A 26 -19.57 -5.71 5.98
C THR A 26 -19.56 -5.94 4.47
N PRO A 27 -20.04 -7.10 3.97
CA PRO A 27 -20.13 -7.34 2.53
C PRO A 27 -21.07 -6.33 1.87
N VAL A 28 -20.67 -5.84 0.71
CA VAL A 28 -21.42 -4.90 -0.13
C VAL A 28 -21.95 -5.59 -1.40
N GLY A 29 -22.67 -4.85 -2.25
CA GLY A 29 -23.09 -5.32 -3.57
C GLY A 29 -24.00 -6.56 -3.51
N LEU A 30 -23.93 -7.40 -4.55
CA LEU A 30 -24.79 -8.57 -4.69
C LEU A 30 -24.62 -9.64 -3.60
N ALA A 31 -23.50 -9.67 -2.87
CA ALA A 31 -23.29 -10.59 -1.74
C ALA A 31 -23.50 -9.94 -0.36
N ALA A 32 -24.13 -8.76 -0.30
CA ALA A 32 -24.47 -8.10 0.95
C ALA A 32 -25.24 -9.02 1.91
N GLY A 33 -24.81 -9.08 3.17
CA GLY A 33 -25.36 -10.01 4.19
C GLY A 33 -24.72 -11.40 4.22
N THR A 34 -23.68 -11.68 3.42
CA THR A 34 -22.81 -12.86 3.63
C THR A 34 -22.19 -12.84 5.03
N THR A 35 -22.26 -13.94 5.77
CA THR A 35 -21.70 -14.05 7.15
C THR A 35 -20.52 -15.01 7.24
N GLY A 36 -20.30 -15.84 6.20
CA GLY A 36 -19.26 -16.85 6.19
C GLY A 36 -19.39 -17.81 7.38
N GLY A 37 -18.27 -18.13 8.00
CA GLY A 37 -18.21 -18.92 9.22
C GLY A 37 -18.38 -18.11 10.50
N GLY A 38 -18.92 -16.89 10.47
CA GLY A 38 -18.90 -15.93 11.59
C GLY A 38 -19.56 -16.37 12.91
N ASN A 39 -20.42 -17.40 12.88
CA ASN A 39 -21.00 -18.03 14.08
C ASN A 39 -20.30 -19.36 14.47
N GLY A 40 -19.20 -19.69 13.81
CA GLY A 40 -18.47 -20.94 13.91
C GLY A 40 -17.22 -20.88 14.78
N THR A 41 -16.54 -22.02 14.92
CA THR A 41 -15.29 -22.10 15.70
C THR A 41 -14.14 -21.43 14.94
N VAL A 42 -13.35 -20.61 15.63
CA VAL A 42 -12.11 -20.05 15.10
C VAL A 42 -11.00 -21.11 15.17
N VAL A 43 -10.37 -21.43 14.04
CA VAL A 43 -9.33 -22.45 13.92
C VAL A 43 -8.09 -21.90 13.21
N TYR A 44 -6.92 -22.33 13.67
CA TYR A 44 -5.62 -21.89 13.17
C TYR A 44 -4.87 -23.13 12.65
N PRO A 45 -4.95 -23.47 11.34
CA PRO A 45 -4.16 -24.55 10.79
C PRO A 45 -2.66 -24.27 10.96
N THR A 46 -1.89 -25.31 11.30
CA THR A 46 -0.43 -25.25 11.39
C THR A 46 0.24 -26.00 10.23
N THR A 47 -0.52 -26.85 9.55
CA THR A 47 -0.09 -27.66 8.40
C THR A 47 -1.02 -27.49 7.19
N THR A 48 -0.49 -27.81 6.01
CA THR A 48 -1.24 -27.91 4.74
C THR A 48 -2.38 -28.94 4.79
N THR A 49 -2.21 -30.03 5.56
CA THR A 49 -3.25 -31.04 5.80
C THR A 49 -4.42 -30.48 6.61
N GLU A 50 -4.13 -29.84 7.76
CA GLU A 50 -5.17 -29.22 8.60
C GLU A 50 -5.94 -28.14 7.83
N LEU A 51 -5.27 -27.35 6.98
CA LEU A 51 -5.94 -26.38 6.12
C LEU A 51 -6.95 -27.07 5.18
N ILE A 52 -6.56 -28.15 4.48
CA ILE A 52 -7.48 -28.93 3.64
C ILE A 52 -8.66 -29.47 4.46
N GLU A 53 -8.42 -29.99 5.66
CA GLU A 53 -9.45 -30.57 6.53
C GLU A 53 -10.46 -29.52 7.01
N TYR A 54 -10.01 -28.36 7.49
CA TYR A 54 -10.89 -27.28 7.92
C TYR A 54 -11.72 -26.69 6.77
N LEU A 55 -11.10 -26.46 5.59
CA LEU A 55 -11.81 -25.97 4.40
C LEU A 55 -12.92 -26.94 3.96
N ASN A 56 -12.66 -28.24 4.05
CA ASN A 56 -13.58 -29.30 3.66
C ASN A 56 -14.53 -29.75 4.79
N SER A 57 -14.51 -29.10 5.95
CA SER A 57 -15.42 -29.38 7.08
C SER A 57 -16.86 -28.99 6.77
N THR A 58 -17.84 -29.75 7.27
CA THR A 58 -19.27 -29.37 7.25
C THR A 58 -19.62 -28.33 8.30
N GLU A 59 -18.82 -28.20 9.36
CA GLU A 59 -19.09 -27.26 10.45
C GLU A 59 -18.80 -25.82 10.03
N PRO A 60 -19.57 -24.82 10.52
CA PRO A 60 -19.21 -23.42 10.38
C PRO A 60 -17.84 -23.14 11.02
N LEU A 61 -16.92 -22.52 10.28
CA LEU A 61 -15.54 -22.27 10.74
C LEU A 61 -14.98 -20.93 10.27
N VAL A 62 -14.25 -20.25 11.17
CA VAL A 62 -13.34 -19.14 10.82
C VAL A 62 -11.92 -19.68 10.78
N VAL A 63 -11.40 -19.94 9.59
CA VAL A 63 -10.07 -20.50 9.33
C VAL A 63 -9.07 -19.34 9.19
N VAL A 64 -8.16 -19.18 10.16
CA VAL A 64 -7.26 -18.03 10.23
C VAL A 64 -5.85 -18.40 9.78
N LEU A 65 -5.38 -17.77 8.70
CA LEU A 65 -4.07 -18.01 8.10
C LEU A 65 -3.04 -17.02 8.64
N ASN A 66 -2.26 -17.46 9.63
CA ASN A 66 -1.20 -16.65 10.27
C ASN A 66 0.21 -16.94 9.73
N GLN A 67 0.32 -17.78 8.70
CA GLN A 67 1.55 -18.27 8.08
C GLN A 67 1.31 -18.67 6.61
N THR A 68 2.40 -18.80 5.85
CA THR A 68 2.37 -19.34 4.48
C THR A 68 2.10 -20.84 4.46
N PHE A 69 1.22 -21.28 3.55
CA PHE A 69 0.95 -22.68 3.24
C PHE A 69 1.45 -23.00 1.83
N ASP A 70 2.66 -23.54 1.72
CA ASP A 70 3.23 -23.97 0.44
C ASP A 70 2.88 -25.43 0.15
N PHE A 71 2.24 -25.66 -0.99
CA PHE A 71 1.84 -26.98 -1.47
C PHE A 71 2.74 -27.52 -2.58
N ARG A 72 3.74 -26.75 -3.04
CA ARG A 72 4.68 -27.22 -4.07
C ARG A 72 5.47 -28.44 -3.56
N GLY A 73 5.69 -29.40 -4.44
CA GLY A 73 6.28 -30.69 -4.13
C GLY A 73 5.37 -31.66 -3.37
N THR A 74 4.28 -31.21 -2.72
CA THR A 74 3.47 -32.09 -1.84
C THR A 74 2.74 -33.21 -2.59
N GLU A 75 2.50 -33.05 -3.89
CA GLU A 75 1.89 -34.06 -4.75
C GLU A 75 2.84 -34.53 -5.88
N GLY A 76 4.13 -34.19 -5.78
CA GLY A 76 5.14 -34.45 -6.80
C GLY A 76 4.93 -33.67 -8.10
N THR A 77 5.75 -33.98 -9.10
CA THR A 77 5.70 -33.38 -10.44
C THR A 77 5.35 -34.41 -11.51
N THR A 78 4.79 -33.95 -12.62
CA THR A 78 4.60 -34.75 -13.85
C THR A 78 5.43 -34.14 -14.98
N THR A 79 6.01 -34.98 -15.83
CA THR A 79 6.69 -34.59 -17.07
C THR A 79 6.09 -35.39 -18.23
N GLU A 80 5.54 -34.69 -19.23
CA GLU A 80 4.78 -35.31 -20.32
C GLU A 80 4.81 -34.47 -21.61
N GLU A 81 4.06 -34.92 -22.63
CA GLU A 81 3.81 -34.11 -23.84
C GLU A 81 2.80 -33.01 -23.54
N GLY A 82 3.25 -31.76 -23.65
CA GLY A 82 2.43 -30.57 -23.71
C GLY A 82 2.33 -30.03 -25.13
N CYS A 83 1.63 -28.91 -25.25
CA CYS A 83 1.39 -28.23 -26.50
C CYS A 83 1.94 -26.80 -26.48
N ARG A 84 2.67 -26.44 -27.54
CA ARG A 84 3.06 -25.08 -27.86
C ARG A 84 2.17 -24.55 -29.00
N PRO A 85 1.21 -23.65 -28.75
CA PRO A 85 0.25 -23.18 -29.76
C PRO A 85 0.86 -22.17 -30.75
N ASP A 86 0.12 -21.88 -31.82
CA ASP A 86 0.51 -20.95 -32.88
C ASP A 86 0.82 -19.53 -32.37
N TYR A 87 -0.12 -18.90 -31.66
CA TYR A 87 0.05 -17.57 -31.07
C TYR A 87 1.26 -17.49 -30.12
N THR A 88 1.56 -18.58 -29.40
CA THR A 88 2.77 -18.67 -28.58
C THR A 88 4.03 -18.66 -29.45
N ARG A 89 4.09 -19.47 -30.52
CA ARG A 89 5.27 -19.48 -31.42
C ARG A 89 5.47 -18.12 -32.10
N GLU A 90 4.37 -17.46 -32.50
CA GLU A 90 4.38 -16.11 -33.05
C GLU A 90 4.86 -15.07 -32.02
N CYS A 91 4.44 -15.18 -30.76
CA CYS A 91 4.91 -14.25 -29.72
C CYS A 91 6.36 -14.48 -29.32
N MET A 92 6.82 -15.74 -29.25
CA MET A 92 8.23 -16.08 -29.01
C MET A 92 9.14 -15.54 -30.12
N ALA A 93 8.69 -15.57 -31.38
CA ALA A 93 9.46 -15.07 -32.52
C ALA A 93 9.77 -13.56 -32.46
N LYS A 94 9.09 -12.80 -31.59
CA LYS A 94 9.40 -11.38 -31.32
C LYS A 94 10.76 -11.18 -30.62
N ASN A 95 11.27 -12.19 -29.91
CA ASN A 95 12.54 -12.15 -29.16
C ASN A 95 12.69 -10.94 -28.21
N ASN A 96 11.60 -10.52 -27.56
CA ASN A 96 11.52 -9.31 -26.72
C ASN A 96 11.82 -9.54 -25.23
N GLY A 97 12.48 -10.66 -24.87
CA GLY A 97 12.92 -10.97 -23.50
C GLY A 97 11.91 -11.71 -22.61
N PHE A 98 10.61 -11.67 -22.92
CA PHE A 98 9.57 -12.38 -22.17
C PHE A 98 9.44 -13.85 -22.60
N LYS A 99 8.98 -14.71 -21.68
CA LYS A 99 8.71 -16.13 -21.97
C LYS A 99 7.24 -16.34 -22.30
N SER A 100 6.96 -17.36 -23.09
CA SER A 100 5.61 -17.81 -23.40
C SER A 100 5.08 -18.80 -22.37
N GLN A 101 3.76 -18.93 -22.28
CA GLN A 101 3.15 -20.13 -21.70
C GLN A 101 3.03 -21.26 -22.75
N ASP A 102 3.31 -22.49 -22.34
CA ASP A 102 2.88 -23.71 -23.03
C ASP A 102 1.54 -24.22 -22.44
N VAL A 103 1.00 -25.32 -22.94
CA VAL A 103 -0.36 -25.79 -22.61
C VAL A 103 -0.33 -27.26 -22.19
N ILE A 104 -0.90 -27.59 -21.02
CA ILE A 104 -1.14 -29.00 -20.63
C ILE A 104 -2.28 -29.56 -21.49
N ILE A 105 -2.10 -30.74 -22.09
CA ILE A 105 -3.11 -31.39 -22.92
C ILE A 105 -4.24 -31.93 -22.02
N GLN A 106 -5.50 -31.62 -22.36
CA GLN A 106 -6.65 -31.90 -21.48
C GLN A 106 -7.66 -32.85 -22.14
N GLY A 107 -7.79 -34.06 -21.58
CA GLY A 107 -8.90 -34.97 -21.84
C GLY A 107 -9.07 -35.47 -23.28
N GLY A 108 -8.04 -35.33 -24.12
CA GLY A 108 -8.09 -35.61 -25.56
C GLY A 108 -6.72 -35.46 -26.19
N ASN A 109 -6.64 -34.77 -27.34
CA ASN A 109 -5.40 -34.47 -28.04
C ASN A 109 -5.13 -32.95 -28.09
N MET A 110 -4.11 -32.54 -28.85
CA MET A 110 -3.79 -31.12 -29.09
C MET A 110 -4.96 -30.36 -29.74
N GLU A 111 -5.55 -30.91 -30.81
CA GLU A 111 -6.66 -30.29 -31.56
C GLU A 111 -7.91 -30.03 -30.70
N THR A 112 -8.18 -30.89 -29.70
CA THR A 112 -9.31 -30.75 -28.78
C THR A 112 -8.99 -29.94 -27.51
N THR A 113 -7.72 -29.64 -27.24
CA THR A 113 -7.32 -28.94 -26.01
C THR A 113 -7.54 -27.43 -26.14
N GLY A 114 -8.43 -26.87 -25.33
CA GLY A 114 -8.67 -25.43 -25.30
C GLY A 114 -7.38 -24.64 -25.01
N GLY A 115 -7.00 -23.73 -25.90
CA GLY A 115 -5.74 -22.98 -25.83
C GLY A 115 -4.60 -23.55 -26.68
N CYS A 116 -4.74 -24.77 -27.22
CA CYS A 116 -3.74 -25.44 -28.07
C CYS A 116 -3.98 -25.23 -29.59
N THR A 117 -4.46 -24.04 -29.98
CA THR A 117 -4.68 -23.71 -31.41
C THR A 117 -3.39 -23.87 -32.21
N GLY A 118 -3.46 -24.54 -33.36
CA GLY A 118 -2.31 -24.78 -34.23
C GLY A 118 -1.12 -25.47 -33.53
N GLY A 119 -1.38 -26.29 -32.51
CA GLY A 119 -0.39 -26.84 -31.58
C GLY A 119 0.76 -27.64 -32.20
N THR A 120 1.93 -27.55 -31.56
CA THR A 120 3.09 -28.42 -31.78
C THR A 120 3.55 -29.05 -30.47
N SER A 121 4.00 -30.31 -30.51
CA SER A 121 4.55 -31.02 -29.34
C SER A 121 5.70 -30.29 -28.66
N VAL A 122 5.71 -30.31 -27.33
CA VAL A 122 6.80 -29.85 -26.47
C VAL A 122 6.79 -30.65 -25.16
N THR A 123 7.97 -31.02 -24.63
CA THR A 123 8.04 -31.63 -23.29
C THR A 123 7.79 -30.57 -22.23
N ILE A 124 6.80 -30.80 -21.35
CA ILE A 124 6.48 -29.92 -20.23
C ILE A 124 6.72 -30.64 -18.90
N THR A 125 7.01 -29.88 -17.84
CA THR A 125 7.07 -30.37 -16.46
C THR A 125 6.28 -29.42 -15.56
N TYR A 126 5.48 -29.96 -14.65
CA TYR A 126 4.61 -29.18 -13.75
C TYR A 126 4.44 -29.82 -12.38
N ASP A 127 4.10 -29.00 -11.39
CA ASP A 127 3.69 -29.45 -10.05
C ASP A 127 2.25 -29.95 -10.05
N ASN A 128 1.99 -31.12 -9.45
CA ASN A 128 0.67 -31.75 -9.45
C ASN A 128 -0.32 -31.12 -8.47
N ALA A 129 0.15 -30.38 -7.45
CA ALA A 129 -0.71 -29.87 -6.37
C ALA A 129 -1.68 -28.80 -6.87
N SER A 130 -1.25 -27.95 -7.81
CA SER A 130 -2.04 -26.85 -8.37
C SER A 130 -3.25 -27.32 -9.18
N LEU A 131 -3.15 -28.48 -9.83
CA LEU A 131 -4.24 -29.10 -10.59
C LEU A 131 -5.39 -29.57 -9.70
N LYS A 132 -5.12 -29.86 -8.42
CA LYS A 132 -6.08 -30.40 -7.45
C LYS A 132 -6.44 -29.34 -6.40
N ARG A 133 -7.18 -28.31 -6.83
CA ARG A 133 -7.68 -27.23 -5.95
C ARG A 133 -8.36 -27.77 -4.68
N MET A 134 -8.12 -27.11 -3.54
CA MET A 134 -8.72 -27.46 -2.25
C MET A 134 -10.24 -27.22 -2.27
N ASN A 135 -11.02 -28.15 -1.73
CA ASN A 135 -12.48 -28.01 -1.68
C ASN A 135 -12.94 -27.24 -0.44
N VAL A 136 -13.56 -26.09 -0.65
CA VAL A 136 -14.16 -25.25 0.39
C VAL A 136 -15.67 -25.48 0.42
N LYS A 137 -16.19 -25.96 1.55
CA LYS A 137 -17.64 -26.08 1.77
C LYS A 137 -18.24 -24.75 2.24
N GLY A 138 -19.57 -24.70 2.34
CA GLY A 138 -20.29 -23.54 2.85
C GLY A 138 -20.01 -23.22 4.32
N ASP A 139 -20.49 -22.06 4.76
CA ASP A 139 -20.31 -21.51 6.11
C ASP A 139 -18.83 -21.43 6.53
N LYS A 140 -18.01 -20.78 5.69
CA LYS A 140 -16.57 -20.60 5.93
C LYS A 140 -16.17 -19.14 5.85
N THR A 141 -15.38 -18.68 6.80
CA THR A 141 -14.58 -17.46 6.67
C THR A 141 -13.12 -17.88 6.65
N ILE A 142 -12.37 -17.51 5.64
CA ILE A 142 -10.95 -17.85 5.51
C ILE A 142 -10.18 -16.53 5.46
N ARG A 143 -9.50 -16.19 6.56
CA ARG A 143 -8.90 -14.86 6.75
C ARG A 143 -7.42 -14.91 7.08
N GLY A 144 -6.59 -14.14 6.37
CA GLY A 144 -5.17 -13.99 6.72
C GLY A 144 -4.90 -12.93 7.79
N ILE A 145 -3.77 -13.04 8.48
CA ILE A 145 -3.28 -12.01 9.43
C ILE A 145 -2.17 -11.18 8.77
N GLY A 146 -2.47 -9.91 8.46
CA GLY A 146 -1.56 -9.04 7.71
C GLY A 146 -1.09 -9.70 6.41
N LYS A 147 0.17 -9.49 6.02
CA LYS A 147 0.79 -10.09 4.83
C LYS A 147 1.14 -11.59 4.98
N LYS A 148 0.70 -12.28 6.05
CA LYS A 148 1.10 -13.69 6.35
C LYS A 148 0.16 -14.75 5.78
N GLY A 149 -1.05 -14.40 5.33
CA GLY A 149 -2.06 -15.34 4.85
C GLY A 149 -1.85 -15.83 3.41
N VAL A 150 -0.74 -16.50 3.13
CA VAL A 150 -0.32 -16.87 1.76
C VAL A 150 -0.56 -18.36 1.49
N ILE A 151 -1.11 -18.68 0.32
CA ILE A 151 -1.30 -20.05 -0.21
C ILE A 151 -0.49 -20.16 -1.51
N ILE A 152 0.54 -21.02 -1.50
CA ILE A 152 1.48 -21.17 -2.62
C ILE A 152 1.25 -22.53 -3.31
N GLY A 153 1.19 -22.54 -4.64
CA GLY A 153 1.13 -23.74 -5.46
C GLY A 153 -0.23 -24.44 -5.52
N LYS A 154 -1.31 -23.91 -4.90
CA LYS A 154 -2.61 -24.58 -4.85
C LYS A 154 -3.79 -23.61 -4.77
N GLY A 155 -4.78 -23.79 -5.64
CA GLY A 155 -5.99 -22.96 -5.67
C GLY A 155 -7.14 -23.51 -4.83
N LEU A 156 -8.26 -22.78 -4.83
CA LEU A 156 -9.48 -23.05 -4.09
C LEU A 156 -10.64 -23.41 -5.03
N THR A 157 -11.54 -24.28 -4.58
CA THR A 157 -12.81 -24.59 -5.23
C THR A 157 -13.95 -24.35 -4.24
N LEU A 158 -14.74 -23.30 -4.47
CA LEU A 158 -15.85 -22.93 -3.59
C LEU A 158 -17.10 -23.73 -4.00
N ASN A 159 -17.62 -24.51 -3.06
CA ASN A 159 -18.54 -25.63 -3.31
C ASN A 159 -19.64 -25.71 -2.23
N GLY A 160 -20.17 -24.55 -1.86
CA GLY A 160 -21.27 -24.36 -0.91
C GLY A 160 -21.57 -22.87 -0.73
N ASP A 161 -22.72 -22.56 -0.15
CA ASP A 161 -23.19 -21.20 0.10
C ASP A 161 -22.49 -20.53 1.30
N ASN A 162 -22.57 -19.20 1.40
CA ASN A 162 -22.10 -18.43 2.56
C ASN A 162 -20.59 -18.62 2.84
N ILE A 163 -19.73 -18.13 1.94
CA ILE A 163 -18.27 -18.23 2.03
C ILE A 163 -17.64 -16.83 1.92
N ILE A 164 -16.71 -16.52 2.83
CA ILE A 164 -15.87 -15.32 2.81
C ILE A 164 -14.40 -15.76 2.63
N LEU A 165 -13.72 -15.23 1.62
CA LEU A 165 -12.25 -15.24 1.51
C LEU A 165 -11.76 -13.81 1.76
N GLN A 166 -10.88 -13.61 2.75
CA GLN A 166 -10.48 -12.27 3.18
C GLN A 166 -9.00 -12.10 3.51
N ASN A 167 -8.32 -11.08 2.97
CA ASN A 167 -6.91 -10.78 3.27
C ASN A 167 -6.01 -12.03 3.07
N ILE A 168 -6.05 -12.64 1.88
CA ILE A 168 -5.23 -13.81 1.53
C ILE A 168 -4.57 -13.64 0.16
N HIS A 169 -3.39 -14.22 -0.01
CA HIS A 169 -2.65 -14.23 -1.29
C HIS A 169 -2.57 -15.65 -1.86
N VAL A 170 -3.03 -15.87 -3.09
CA VAL A 170 -2.94 -17.16 -3.79
C VAL A 170 -1.99 -17.05 -4.98
N THR A 171 -0.92 -17.85 -5.02
CA THR A 171 0.19 -17.62 -5.98
C THR A 171 1.01 -18.86 -6.34
N GLU A 172 1.82 -18.76 -7.41
CA GLU A 172 2.73 -19.80 -7.95
C GLU A 172 2.05 -21.10 -8.44
N LEU A 173 0.89 -21.00 -9.10
CA LEU A 173 0.16 -22.16 -9.66
C LEU A 173 0.65 -22.51 -11.07
N ASN A 174 1.90 -22.99 -11.22
CA ASN A 174 2.54 -23.31 -12.52
C ASN A 174 2.35 -22.19 -13.57
N SER A 175 2.82 -20.97 -13.27
CA SER A 175 2.69 -19.77 -14.13
C SER A 175 3.11 -19.98 -15.58
N HIS A 176 4.04 -20.90 -15.85
CA HIS A 176 4.53 -21.26 -17.18
C HIS A 176 3.56 -22.07 -18.06
N LEU A 177 2.40 -22.50 -17.53
CA LEU A 177 1.50 -23.41 -18.25
C LEU A 177 0.02 -23.01 -18.18
N VAL A 178 -0.60 -22.88 -19.34
CA VAL A 178 -2.06 -22.87 -19.48
C VAL A 178 -2.60 -24.22 -19.02
N TRP A 179 -3.66 -24.18 -18.20
CA TRP A 179 -4.19 -25.29 -17.36
C TRP A 179 -3.30 -25.69 -16.18
N GLY A 180 -2.14 -25.05 -15.97
CA GLY A 180 -1.26 -25.26 -14.81
C GLY A 180 -1.91 -24.99 -13.46
N GLY A 181 -2.99 -24.20 -13.40
CA GLY A 181 -3.87 -24.07 -12.24
C GLY A 181 -4.83 -22.88 -12.37
N ASP A 182 -5.91 -22.88 -11.59
CA ASP A 182 -6.76 -21.71 -11.36
C ASP A 182 -6.72 -21.33 -9.88
N ALA A 183 -6.64 -20.04 -9.53
CA ALA A 183 -6.56 -19.61 -8.13
C ALA A 183 -7.87 -19.80 -7.39
N ILE A 184 -8.99 -19.30 -7.91
CA ILE A 184 -10.33 -19.44 -7.33
C ILE A 184 -11.29 -19.97 -8.39
N PHE A 185 -11.96 -21.09 -8.09
CA PHE A 185 -12.88 -21.75 -9.00
C PHE A 185 -14.25 -21.99 -8.33
N ILE A 186 -15.31 -21.64 -9.04
CA ILE A 186 -16.71 -21.78 -8.62
C ILE A 186 -17.48 -22.45 -9.75
N GLN A 187 -18.38 -23.37 -9.43
CA GLN A 187 -19.25 -24.01 -10.43
C GLN A 187 -20.71 -24.23 -9.99
N GLY A 188 -21.06 -23.73 -8.79
CA GLY A 188 -22.19 -24.23 -8.02
C GLY A 188 -21.90 -25.55 -7.31
N SER A 189 -22.78 -25.95 -6.40
CA SER A 189 -22.69 -27.18 -5.61
C SER A 189 -23.26 -28.38 -6.38
N ASN A 190 -23.29 -29.56 -5.75
CA ASN A 190 -23.81 -30.80 -6.35
C ASN A 190 -23.17 -31.13 -7.73
N LYS A 191 -21.82 -31.04 -7.79
CA LYS A 191 -20.98 -31.19 -9.00
C LYS A 191 -21.20 -30.11 -10.07
N GLY A 192 -21.81 -29.00 -9.68
CA GLY A 192 -22.19 -27.86 -10.52
C GLY A 192 -23.57 -28.00 -11.16
N THR A 193 -24.54 -28.56 -10.42
CA THR A 193 -25.95 -28.64 -10.84
C THR A 193 -26.89 -27.78 -10.00
N THR A 194 -26.39 -27.21 -8.90
CA THR A 194 -27.12 -26.30 -8.00
C THR A 194 -26.34 -25.00 -7.88
N THR A 195 -26.97 -23.87 -8.17
CA THR A 195 -26.37 -22.54 -8.00
C THR A 195 -26.11 -22.27 -6.52
N ILE A 196 -24.97 -21.66 -6.19
CA ILE A 196 -24.65 -21.24 -4.81
C ILE A 196 -24.82 -19.74 -4.61
N ASN A 197 -24.85 -19.31 -3.36
CA ASN A 197 -25.19 -17.96 -2.95
C ASN A 197 -24.17 -17.44 -1.91
N ASN A 198 -24.10 -16.13 -1.77
CA ASN A 198 -23.43 -15.42 -0.68
C ASN A 198 -21.92 -15.74 -0.63
N ILE A 199 -21.23 -15.38 -1.70
CA ILE A 199 -19.78 -15.53 -1.83
C ILE A 199 -19.12 -14.15 -1.83
N TRP A 200 -18.29 -13.87 -0.83
CA TRP A 200 -17.56 -12.62 -0.72
C TRP A 200 -16.05 -12.86 -0.80
N LEU A 201 -15.41 -12.22 -1.78
CA LEU A 201 -13.95 -12.20 -1.97
C LEU A 201 -13.49 -10.78 -1.69
N ASP A 202 -12.60 -10.59 -0.72
CA ASP A 202 -12.28 -9.26 -0.18
C ASP A 202 -10.80 -9.18 0.23
N HIS A 203 -10.05 -8.15 -0.15
CA HIS A 203 -8.60 -8.08 0.15
C HIS A 203 -7.82 -9.33 -0.33
N VAL A 204 -8.25 -9.95 -1.43
CA VAL A 204 -7.59 -11.13 -1.99
C VAL A 204 -6.53 -10.66 -2.98
N LYS A 205 -5.27 -11.08 -2.81
CA LYS A 205 -4.28 -10.98 -3.89
C LYS A 205 -4.23 -12.28 -4.69
N VAL A 206 -4.17 -12.18 -6.02
CA VAL A 206 -3.85 -13.30 -6.90
C VAL A 206 -2.73 -12.88 -7.85
N SER A 207 -1.66 -13.67 -7.93
CA SER A 207 -0.56 -13.43 -8.88
C SER A 207 0.11 -14.73 -9.34
N ARG A 208 0.83 -14.69 -10.46
CA ARG A 208 1.68 -15.81 -10.95
C ARG A 208 0.98 -17.17 -11.01
N VAL A 209 -0.18 -17.22 -11.66
CA VAL A 209 -0.97 -18.44 -11.88
C VAL A 209 -0.98 -18.86 -13.36
N GLY A 210 -0.96 -20.17 -13.63
CA GLY A 210 -0.88 -20.69 -15.00
C GLY A 210 -2.14 -20.41 -15.85
N ARG A 211 -3.31 -20.34 -15.22
CA ARG A 211 -4.58 -20.01 -15.88
C ARG A 211 -5.41 -19.03 -15.06
N GLN A 212 -6.68 -19.32 -14.77
CA GLN A 212 -7.63 -18.28 -14.36
C GLN A 212 -7.40 -17.80 -12.91
N MET A 213 -7.45 -16.49 -12.67
CA MET A 213 -7.48 -15.94 -11.31
C MET A 213 -8.82 -16.22 -10.63
N LEU A 214 -9.93 -15.97 -11.34
CA LEU A 214 -11.29 -16.30 -10.87
C LEU A 214 -12.12 -16.95 -11.98
N VAL A 215 -12.82 -18.04 -11.65
CA VAL A 215 -13.77 -18.73 -12.56
C VAL A 215 -15.12 -18.92 -11.88
N THR A 216 -16.18 -18.59 -12.59
CA THR A 216 -17.53 -19.14 -12.34
C THR A 216 -17.93 -20.01 -13.54
N ASN A 217 -18.68 -21.10 -13.32
CA ASN A 217 -19.07 -22.03 -14.40
C ASN A 217 -20.34 -22.83 -14.07
N LYS A 218 -20.84 -23.62 -15.02
CA LYS A 218 -21.98 -24.55 -14.90
C LYS A 218 -23.23 -23.90 -14.29
N ALA A 219 -23.62 -24.27 -13.06
CA ALA A 219 -24.78 -23.66 -12.40
C ALA A 219 -24.51 -22.19 -12.01
N GLY A 220 -23.29 -21.90 -11.57
CA GLY A 220 -22.84 -20.54 -11.24
C GLY A 220 -22.98 -20.16 -9.76
N VAL A 221 -22.97 -18.85 -9.50
CA VAL A 221 -23.14 -18.25 -8.17
C VAL A 221 -24.05 -17.02 -8.26
N ALA A 222 -25.26 -17.09 -7.72
CA ALA A 222 -26.29 -16.06 -7.90
C ALA A 222 -25.93 -14.73 -7.20
N THR A 223 -25.21 -14.80 -6.08
CA THR A 223 -24.82 -13.63 -5.27
C THR A 223 -23.34 -13.71 -4.89
N MET A 224 -22.49 -13.12 -5.75
CA MET A 224 -21.06 -12.95 -5.50
C MET A 224 -20.68 -11.46 -5.40
N THR A 225 -19.70 -11.14 -4.57
CA THR A 225 -19.01 -9.84 -4.63
C THR A 225 -17.51 -10.03 -4.49
N VAL A 226 -16.77 -9.34 -5.34
CA VAL A 226 -15.32 -9.25 -5.35
C VAL A 226 -15.00 -7.79 -5.02
N SER A 227 -14.56 -7.51 -3.81
CA SER A 227 -14.22 -6.16 -3.36
C SER A 227 -12.73 -6.03 -3.05
N ASN A 228 -12.21 -4.82 -3.20
CA ASN A 228 -10.97 -4.39 -2.55
C ASN A 228 -9.77 -5.34 -2.79
N SER A 229 -9.70 -6.01 -3.95
CA SER A 229 -8.78 -7.12 -4.21
C SER A 229 -7.78 -6.80 -5.32
N ASP A 230 -6.63 -7.47 -5.28
CA ASP A 230 -5.45 -7.19 -6.10
C ASP A 230 -5.19 -8.35 -7.09
N PHE A 231 -5.43 -8.09 -8.37
CA PHE A 231 -5.32 -9.05 -9.46
C PHE A 231 -4.10 -8.71 -10.32
N ASP A 232 -2.97 -9.18 -9.82
CA ASP A 232 -1.62 -8.87 -10.29
C ASP A 232 -1.21 -9.84 -11.41
N GLY A 233 -1.25 -9.32 -12.63
CA GLY A 233 -0.92 -10.05 -13.84
C GLY A 233 0.57 -10.12 -14.17
N GLN A 234 1.48 -9.59 -13.33
CA GLN A 234 2.91 -9.62 -13.64
C GLN A 234 3.46 -11.05 -13.62
N THR A 235 3.95 -11.51 -14.78
CA THR A 235 4.40 -12.90 -14.96
C THR A 235 5.61 -13.00 -15.89
N ASP A 236 6.58 -13.84 -15.54
CA ASP A 236 7.70 -14.13 -16.44
C ASP A 236 7.26 -14.92 -17.69
N TYR A 237 6.07 -15.54 -17.63
CA TYR A 237 5.48 -16.42 -18.64
C TYR A 237 4.07 -15.95 -18.98
N SER A 238 3.86 -15.47 -20.20
CA SER A 238 2.59 -14.89 -20.67
C SER A 238 2.13 -15.54 -21.98
N ALA A 239 0.81 -15.63 -22.21
CA ALA A 239 0.27 -16.09 -23.50
C ALA A 239 0.58 -15.12 -24.66
N THR A 240 0.93 -13.87 -24.33
CA THR A 240 1.20 -12.75 -25.25
C THR A 240 2.71 -12.45 -25.47
N CYS A 241 3.59 -13.10 -24.69
CA CYS A 241 5.03 -12.83 -24.61
C CYS A 241 5.34 -11.34 -24.36
N ASP A 242 4.77 -10.75 -23.32
CA ASP A 242 4.90 -9.32 -22.98
C ASP A 242 4.86 -9.05 -21.46
N GLY A 243 4.93 -10.10 -20.65
CA GLY A 243 4.90 -10.01 -19.18
C GLY A 243 3.51 -9.89 -18.57
N HIS A 244 2.47 -9.78 -19.40
CA HIS A 244 1.09 -9.52 -18.98
C HIS A 244 0.25 -10.81 -18.96
N HIS A 245 -0.60 -10.96 -17.94
CA HIS A 245 -1.45 -12.16 -17.80
C HIS A 245 -2.73 -12.09 -18.64
N TYR A 246 -2.98 -13.10 -19.48
CA TYR A 246 -4.19 -13.16 -20.33
C TYR A 246 -5.41 -13.77 -19.60
N TRP A 247 -5.20 -14.50 -18.51
CA TRP A 247 -6.20 -15.40 -17.93
C TRP A 247 -6.74 -14.86 -16.60
N CYS A 248 -7.37 -13.69 -16.62
CA CYS A 248 -7.82 -13.04 -15.38
C CYS A 248 -9.14 -13.64 -14.86
N PHE A 249 -10.28 -13.24 -15.42
CA PHE A 249 -11.62 -13.62 -14.94
C PHE A 249 -12.42 -14.35 -16.04
N LEU A 250 -13.03 -15.47 -15.67
CA LEU A 250 -13.91 -16.25 -16.54
C LEU A 250 -15.29 -16.43 -15.88
N LEU A 251 -16.17 -15.46 -16.11
CA LEU A 251 -17.43 -15.32 -15.40
C LEU A 251 -18.59 -15.92 -16.22
N TYR A 252 -18.76 -17.24 -16.10
CA TYR A 252 -19.85 -18.02 -16.70
C TYR A 252 -20.79 -18.61 -15.64
N GLY A 253 -22.01 -18.97 -16.03
CA GLY A 253 -22.91 -19.76 -15.19
C GLY A 253 -24.35 -19.63 -15.66
N LYS A 254 -25.17 -20.66 -15.41
CA LYS A 254 -26.60 -20.67 -15.72
C LYS A 254 -27.35 -19.57 -14.96
N ASP A 255 -26.93 -19.30 -13.75
CA ASP A 255 -27.38 -18.17 -12.95
C ASP A 255 -26.16 -17.62 -12.22
N THR A 256 -25.75 -16.39 -12.54
CA THR A 256 -24.58 -15.76 -11.90
C THR A 256 -24.76 -14.25 -11.76
N GLY A 257 -24.68 -13.77 -10.53
CA GLY A 257 -24.68 -12.34 -10.19
C GLY A 257 -23.37 -11.98 -9.50
N VAL A 258 -22.68 -10.95 -10.02
CA VAL A 258 -21.37 -10.52 -9.50
C VAL A 258 -21.28 -8.99 -9.38
N THR A 259 -20.97 -8.49 -8.19
CA THR A 259 -20.42 -7.14 -8.03
C THR A 259 -18.90 -7.23 -8.03
N MET A 260 -18.22 -6.38 -8.79
CA MET A 260 -16.77 -6.15 -8.69
C MET A 260 -16.58 -4.68 -8.29
N THR A 261 -15.98 -4.41 -7.13
CA THR A 261 -15.75 -3.04 -6.64
C THR A 261 -14.37 -2.82 -6.06
N ASN A 262 -13.78 -1.65 -6.29
CA ASN A 262 -12.49 -1.24 -5.69
C ASN A 262 -11.33 -2.23 -5.95
N ASN A 263 -11.39 -3.00 -7.03
CA ASN A 263 -10.35 -3.97 -7.34
C ASN A 263 -9.26 -3.32 -8.21
N TYR A 264 -8.01 -3.52 -7.82
CA TYR A 264 -6.86 -3.20 -8.64
C TYR A 264 -6.57 -4.39 -9.57
N ILE A 265 -6.69 -4.17 -10.88
CA ILE A 265 -6.55 -5.21 -11.92
C ILE A 265 -5.48 -4.70 -12.90
N HIS A 266 -4.28 -5.27 -12.84
CA HIS A 266 -3.11 -4.67 -13.50
C HIS A 266 -2.18 -5.67 -14.20
N SER A 267 -1.41 -5.18 -15.18
CA SER A 267 -0.42 -5.95 -15.94
C SER A 267 -1.08 -7.15 -16.66
N THR A 268 -2.18 -6.89 -17.37
CA THR A 268 -3.06 -7.91 -17.97
C THR A 268 -3.15 -7.81 -19.49
N SER A 269 -3.42 -8.89 -20.22
CA SER A 269 -3.54 -8.85 -21.69
C SER A 269 -4.86 -9.40 -22.23
N GLY A 270 -5.73 -9.91 -21.36
CA GLY A 270 -7.03 -10.46 -21.74
C GLY A 270 -7.94 -10.76 -20.56
N ARG A 271 -9.22 -11.02 -20.88
CA ARG A 271 -10.24 -11.53 -19.94
C ARG A 271 -10.33 -10.78 -18.62
N GLY A 272 -10.22 -9.46 -18.66
CA GLY A 272 -10.29 -8.57 -17.50
C GLY A 272 -11.55 -7.71 -17.50
N PRO A 273 -12.78 -8.23 -17.29
CA PRO A 273 -13.20 -9.63 -17.17
C PRO A 273 -13.71 -10.24 -18.51
N LYS A 274 -13.75 -11.58 -18.62
CA LYS A 274 -14.62 -12.26 -19.62
C LYS A 274 -15.95 -12.66 -18.98
N ILE A 275 -17.08 -12.33 -19.62
CA ILE A 275 -18.43 -12.57 -19.09
C ILE A 275 -19.36 -13.14 -20.17
N GLY A 276 -20.13 -14.17 -19.82
CA GLY A 276 -21.13 -14.80 -20.71
C GLY A 276 -20.52 -15.66 -21.84
N GLY A 277 -21.35 -16.03 -22.82
CA GLY A 277 -20.91 -16.75 -24.03
C GLY A 277 -21.29 -18.23 -24.14
N ASN A 278 -21.73 -18.87 -23.06
CA ASN A 278 -22.33 -20.21 -23.12
C ASN A 278 -23.84 -20.10 -23.36
N ALA A 279 -24.42 -21.02 -24.15
CA ALA A 279 -25.83 -20.96 -24.53
C ALA A 279 -26.82 -20.95 -23.35
N ASP A 280 -26.53 -21.73 -22.31
CA ASP A 280 -27.36 -21.82 -21.08
C ASP A 280 -27.03 -20.74 -20.04
N ALA A 281 -26.09 -19.83 -20.29
CA ALA A 281 -25.66 -18.86 -19.29
C ALA A 281 -26.71 -17.75 -19.06
N HIS A 282 -26.69 -17.17 -17.86
CA HIS A 282 -27.31 -15.88 -17.55
C HIS A 282 -26.44 -15.18 -16.50
N VAL A 283 -25.67 -14.17 -16.93
CA VAL A 283 -24.67 -13.51 -16.08
C VAL A 283 -24.96 -12.01 -15.98
N VAL A 284 -25.25 -11.55 -14.78
CA VAL A 284 -25.43 -10.13 -14.46
C VAL A 284 -24.23 -9.64 -13.68
N ALA A 285 -23.60 -8.57 -14.14
CA ALA A 285 -22.41 -8.00 -13.54
C ALA A 285 -22.55 -6.50 -13.27
N HIS A 286 -22.08 -6.08 -12.11
CA HIS A 286 -21.96 -4.70 -11.70
C HIS A 286 -20.51 -4.41 -11.37
N VAL A 287 -19.81 -3.72 -12.27
CA VAL A 287 -18.37 -3.46 -12.16
C VAL A 287 -18.21 -1.97 -11.90
N VAL A 288 -17.96 -1.62 -10.63
CA VAL A 288 -18.06 -0.25 -10.13
C VAL A 288 -16.79 0.18 -9.39
N ASN A 289 -16.26 1.38 -9.65
CA ASN A 289 -15.07 1.91 -8.95
C ASN A 289 -13.83 0.97 -8.93
N ASN A 290 -13.56 0.19 -9.99
CA ASN A 290 -12.32 -0.59 -10.11
C ASN A 290 -11.27 0.17 -10.91
N TYR A 291 -9.98 -0.14 -10.70
CA TYR A 291 -8.87 0.41 -11.46
C TYR A 291 -8.27 -0.66 -12.38
N PHE A 292 -8.33 -0.40 -13.68
CA PHE A 292 -7.77 -1.24 -14.73
C PHE A 292 -6.47 -0.59 -15.24
N GLY A 293 -5.34 -1.07 -14.74
CA GLY A 293 -4.01 -0.58 -15.10
C GLY A 293 -3.31 -1.47 -16.12
N ASP A 294 -2.39 -0.88 -16.90
CA ASP A 294 -1.31 -1.61 -17.58
C ASP A 294 -1.83 -2.83 -18.36
N ASN A 295 -2.58 -2.58 -19.45
CA ASN A 295 -3.17 -3.65 -20.25
C ASN A 295 -2.80 -3.56 -21.73
N SER A 296 -1.92 -4.47 -22.16
CA SER A 296 -1.32 -4.52 -23.50
C SER A 296 -2.29 -4.99 -24.61
N GLY A 297 -3.40 -5.62 -24.24
CA GLY A 297 -4.26 -6.39 -25.15
C GLY A 297 -5.70 -5.90 -25.15
N HIS A 298 -6.54 -6.50 -24.30
CA HIS A 298 -7.90 -6.04 -24.01
C HIS A 298 -8.36 -6.42 -22.60
N SER A 299 -9.39 -5.72 -22.12
CA SER A 299 -9.98 -5.87 -20.80
C SER A 299 -11.30 -6.66 -20.88
N PHE A 300 -12.44 -6.01 -21.16
CA PHE A 300 -13.78 -6.62 -21.10
C PHE A 300 -14.09 -7.48 -22.36
N GLU A 301 -14.26 -8.79 -22.19
CA GLU A 301 -14.79 -9.72 -23.20
C GLU A 301 -16.26 -10.07 -22.89
N ILE A 302 -17.21 -9.24 -23.35
CA ILE A 302 -18.65 -9.39 -23.03
C ILE A 302 -19.40 -10.15 -24.14
N ASP A 303 -19.76 -11.41 -23.89
CA ASP A 303 -20.43 -12.33 -24.83
C ASP A 303 -21.90 -12.62 -24.47
N VAL A 304 -22.60 -13.39 -25.31
CA VAL A 304 -24.07 -13.61 -25.20
C VAL A 304 -24.51 -14.00 -23.80
N ASN A 305 -25.70 -13.52 -23.41
CA ASN A 305 -26.31 -13.69 -22.09
C ASN A 305 -25.47 -13.11 -20.93
N ALA A 306 -24.68 -12.07 -21.20
CA ALA A 306 -24.14 -11.16 -20.19
C ALA A 306 -24.90 -9.82 -20.22
N TRP A 307 -25.17 -9.25 -19.04
CA TRP A 307 -25.68 -7.89 -18.85
C TRP A 307 -24.80 -7.18 -17.82
N VAL A 308 -24.06 -6.15 -18.25
CA VAL A 308 -22.97 -5.57 -17.47
C VAL A 308 -23.16 -4.06 -17.27
N LEU A 309 -23.42 -3.63 -16.04
CA LEU A 309 -23.34 -2.21 -15.68
C LEU A 309 -21.90 -1.88 -15.28
N THR A 310 -21.30 -0.87 -15.91
CA THR A 310 -19.99 -0.33 -15.52
C THR A 310 -20.06 1.16 -15.23
N GLU A 311 -19.64 1.56 -14.02
CA GLU A 311 -19.72 2.95 -13.55
C GLU A 311 -18.54 3.30 -12.62
N GLY A 312 -18.06 4.54 -12.66
CA GLY A 312 -17.01 5.05 -11.78
C GLY A 312 -15.65 4.35 -11.85
N ASN A 313 -15.40 3.46 -12.82
CA ASN A 313 -14.12 2.78 -12.98
C ASN A 313 -13.07 3.68 -13.63
N TYR A 314 -11.80 3.47 -13.31
CA TYR A 314 -10.66 4.15 -13.90
C TYR A 314 -9.87 3.18 -14.78
N PHE A 315 -9.54 3.59 -16.01
CA PHE A 315 -8.72 2.83 -16.94
C PHE A 315 -7.45 3.62 -17.27
N ASN A 316 -6.28 3.05 -16.98
CA ASN A 316 -4.98 3.65 -17.25
C ASN A 316 -4.14 2.71 -18.12
N ASN A 317 -3.59 3.20 -19.23
CA ASN A 317 -2.80 2.42 -20.19
C ASN A 317 -3.49 1.11 -20.63
N THR A 318 -4.83 1.09 -20.73
CA THR A 318 -5.59 -0.09 -21.18
C THR A 318 -5.86 0.00 -22.68
N ALA A 319 -5.14 -0.77 -23.49
CA ALA A 319 -5.16 -0.67 -24.95
C ALA A 319 -6.57 -0.83 -25.56
N LYS A 320 -7.40 -1.71 -25.00
CA LYS A 320 -8.81 -1.91 -25.42
C LYS A 320 -9.70 -2.25 -24.22
N PRO A 321 -10.33 -1.26 -23.56
CA PRO A 321 -11.23 -1.49 -22.43
C PRO A 321 -12.41 -2.42 -22.76
N LEU A 322 -12.97 -2.33 -23.98
CA LEU A 322 -13.99 -3.27 -24.47
C LEU A 322 -13.50 -4.00 -25.73
N TYR A 323 -13.59 -5.34 -25.72
CA TYR A 323 -13.26 -6.15 -26.88
C TYR A 323 -14.40 -6.19 -27.91
N VAL A 324 -14.10 -5.77 -29.14
CA VAL A 324 -15.11 -5.34 -30.13
C VAL A 324 -15.97 -6.47 -30.72
N THR A 325 -15.55 -7.73 -30.64
CA THR A 325 -16.30 -8.86 -31.26
C THR A 325 -17.36 -9.49 -30.35
N GLY A 326 -17.46 -9.04 -29.09
CA GLY A 326 -18.39 -9.59 -28.11
C GLY A 326 -19.86 -9.37 -28.48
N LYS A 327 -20.75 -10.21 -27.93
CA LYS A 327 -22.19 -10.22 -28.26
C LYS A 327 -23.15 -10.03 -27.07
N GLY A 328 -22.65 -9.77 -25.87
CA GLY A 328 -23.50 -9.47 -24.69
C GLY A 328 -23.85 -7.98 -24.57
N SER A 329 -24.66 -7.65 -23.57
CA SER A 329 -25.12 -6.30 -23.26
C SER A 329 -24.23 -5.63 -22.22
N ILE A 330 -23.84 -4.37 -22.45
CA ILE A 330 -23.07 -3.55 -21.51
C ILE A 330 -23.58 -2.11 -21.53
N PHE A 331 -23.79 -1.53 -20.35
CA PHE A 331 -23.95 -0.09 -20.17
C PHE A 331 -22.68 0.44 -19.51
N ALA A 332 -21.91 1.24 -20.26
CA ALA A 332 -20.77 1.97 -19.75
C ALA A 332 -21.21 3.41 -19.45
N ALA A 333 -21.30 3.73 -18.16
CA ALA A 333 -21.68 5.06 -17.69
C ALA A 333 -20.69 6.12 -18.16
N SER A 334 -21.24 7.29 -18.50
CA SER A 334 -20.54 8.45 -19.03
C SER A 334 -21.01 9.70 -18.29
N THR A 335 -20.56 10.89 -18.71
CA THR A 335 -21.05 12.18 -18.17
C THR A 335 -22.52 12.48 -18.51
N THR A 336 -23.20 11.62 -19.29
CA THR A 336 -24.65 11.71 -19.55
C THR A 336 -25.40 10.75 -18.63
N ASP A 337 -26.24 11.29 -17.74
CA ASP A 337 -27.07 10.48 -16.84
C ASP A 337 -28.29 9.87 -17.56
N GLU A 338 -28.13 8.63 -18.00
CA GLU A 338 -29.26 7.77 -18.39
C GLU A 338 -29.78 6.93 -17.20
N CYS A 339 -29.00 6.77 -16.13
CA CYS A 339 -29.26 5.85 -15.04
C CYS A 339 -30.42 6.27 -14.14
N SER A 340 -30.59 7.57 -13.85
CA SER A 340 -31.66 8.07 -12.98
C SER A 340 -33.06 7.60 -13.40
N LYS A 341 -33.28 7.40 -14.71
CA LYS A 341 -34.54 6.90 -15.28
C LYS A 341 -34.84 5.43 -14.91
N TYR A 342 -33.82 4.58 -14.79
CA TYR A 342 -33.98 3.12 -14.63
C TYR A 342 -33.60 2.61 -13.25
N LEU A 343 -32.57 3.20 -12.62
CA LEU A 343 -32.03 2.79 -11.32
C LEU A 343 -32.55 3.64 -10.16
N GLY A 344 -33.13 4.82 -10.44
CA GLY A 344 -33.55 5.79 -9.42
C GLY A 344 -32.42 6.67 -8.86
N ARG A 345 -31.21 6.53 -9.41
CA ARG A 345 -30.00 7.30 -9.11
C ARG A 345 -29.17 7.51 -10.38
N SER A 346 -28.32 8.53 -10.40
CA SER A 346 -27.28 8.67 -11.40
C SER A 346 -26.25 7.53 -11.32
N CYS A 347 -25.48 7.33 -12.40
CA CYS A 347 -24.28 6.51 -12.40
C CYS A 347 -23.05 7.39 -12.54
N GLU A 348 -21.95 7.01 -11.89
CA GLU A 348 -20.68 7.73 -12.05
C GLU A 348 -20.00 7.40 -13.38
N ALA A 349 -19.39 8.40 -14.02
CA ALA A 349 -18.73 8.22 -15.31
C ALA A 349 -17.48 7.33 -15.18
N ASN A 350 -17.21 6.48 -16.18
CA ASN A 350 -15.92 5.79 -16.27
C ASN A 350 -14.86 6.75 -16.84
N VAL A 351 -13.65 6.74 -16.28
CA VAL A 351 -12.51 7.59 -16.70
C VAL A 351 -11.50 6.79 -17.50
N LEU A 352 -10.95 7.40 -18.55
CA LEU A 352 -10.10 6.76 -19.56
C LEU A 352 -8.84 7.60 -19.77
N VAL A 353 -7.70 7.13 -19.25
CA VAL A 353 -6.37 7.74 -19.41
C VAL A 353 -5.51 6.80 -20.25
N ASN A 354 -4.90 7.33 -21.33
CA ASN A 354 -4.05 6.57 -22.27
C ASN A 354 -4.68 5.24 -22.76
N SER A 355 -6.01 5.17 -22.80
CA SER A 355 -6.77 3.94 -22.99
C SER A 355 -7.66 4.00 -24.23
N GLY A 356 -8.00 2.83 -24.79
CA GLY A 356 -8.93 2.73 -25.92
C GLY A 356 -10.38 3.09 -25.54
N ASN A 357 -11.28 3.13 -26.53
CA ASN A 357 -12.68 3.47 -26.28
C ASN A 357 -13.40 2.44 -25.38
N PHE A 358 -14.26 2.96 -24.49
CA PHE A 358 -15.19 2.18 -23.68
C PHE A 358 -16.61 2.75 -23.86
N THR A 359 -17.52 1.95 -24.42
CA THR A 359 -18.84 2.44 -24.88
C THR A 359 -19.93 1.38 -24.70
N SER A 360 -21.13 1.82 -24.31
CA SER A 360 -22.31 0.97 -24.19
C SER A 360 -22.66 0.21 -25.48
N ARG A 361 -23.18 -1.01 -25.34
CA ARG A 361 -23.74 -1.86 -26.40
C ARG A 361 -24.98 -2.55 -25.84
N GLU A 362 -26.15 -2.31 -26.43
CA GLU A 362 -27.45 -2.63 -25.81
C GLU A 362 -27.62 -2.03 -24.40
N GLY A 363 -27.19 -0.77 -24.23
CA GLY A 363 -27.18 -0.06 -22.95
C GLY A 363 -28.55 0.00 -22.27
N THR A 364 -29.60 0.39 -23.01
CA THR A 364 -30.99 0.40 -22.50
C THR A 364 -31.45 -0.99 -22.04
N ALA A 365 -31.15 -2.04 -22.80
CA ALA A 365 -31.51 -3.41 -22.41
C ALA A 365 -30.73 -3.87 -21.17
N THR A 366 -29.50 -3.39 -21.00
CA THR A 366 -28.70 -3.62 -19.79
C THR A 366 -29.35 -2.96 -18.57
N LEU A 367 -29.70 -1.67 -18.66
CA LEU A 367 -30.36 -0.93 -17.57
C LEU A 367 -31.74 -1.52 -17.23
N GLU A 368 -32.51 -1.96 -18.23
CA GLU A 368 -33.78 -2.66 -18.05
C GLU A 368 -33.64 -4.03 -17.35
N THR A 369 -32.52 -4.74 -17.53
CA THR A 369 -32.20 -5.97 -16.77
C THR A 369 -31.72 -5.65 -15.35
N VAL A 370 -30.67 -4.83 -15.19
CA VAL A 370 -30.00 -4.66 -13.88
C VAL A 370 -30.86 -3.94 -12.84
N LYS A 371 -31.85 -3.13 -13.25
CA LYS A 371 -32.79 -2.49 -12.31
C LYS A 371 -33.62 -3.47 -11.47
N SER A 372 -33.69 -4.75 -11.87
CA SER A 372 -34.35 -5.80 -11.10
C SER A 372 -33.56 -6.26 -9.86
N TYR A 373 -32.28 -5.89 -9.78
CA TYR A 373 -31.38 -6.22 -8.68
C TYR A 373 -31.28 -5.03 -7.72
N SER A 374 -31.96 -5.11 -6.57
CA SER A 374 -31.97 -4.05 -5.54
C SER A 374 -30.56 -3.65 -5.09
N ALA A 375 -29.65 -4.62 -4.96
CA ALA A 375 -28.25 -4.38 -4.58
C ALA A 375 -27.44 -3.55 -5.60
N ILE A 376 -27.93 -3.40 -6.84
CA ILE A 376 -27.34 -2.53 -7.87
C ILE A 376 -28.02 -1.15 -7.84
N THR A 377 -29.35 -1.10 -7.74
CA THR A 377 -30.10 0.17 -7.71
C THR A 377 -29.86 0.97 -6.43
N SER A 378 -29.69 0.32 -5.28
CA SER A 378 -29.34 0.96 -4.00
C SER A 378 -27.83 1.11 -3.76
N PHE A 379 -26.96 0.71 -4.70
CA PHE A 379 -25.52 0.92 -4.58
C PHE A 379 -25.20 2.42 -4.70
N THR A 380 -24.29 2.93 -3.87
CA THR A 380 -23.76 4.29 -4.01
C THR A 380 -22.31 4.17 -4.48
N PRO A 381 -21.99 4.52 -5.74
CA PRO A 381 -20.60 4.58 -6.19
C PRO A 381 -19.81 5.64 -5.43
N GLY A 382 -18.52 5.40 -5.25
CA GLY A 382 -17.57 6.44 -4.85
C GLY A 382 -17.18 7.34 -6.03
N SER A 383 -16.53 8.46 -5.73
CA SER A 383 -15.81 9.23 -6.73
C SER A 383 -14.73 8.38 -7.41
N VAL A 384 -14.45 8.66 -8.69
CA VAL A 384 -13.45 7.90 -9.44
C VAL A 384 -12.05 8.16 -8.87
N GLN A 385 -11.41 7.09 -8.38
CA GLN A 385 -10.06 7.15 -7.84
C GLN A 385 -9.01 7.07 -8.96
N SER A 386 -7.98 7.91 -8.88
CA SER A 386 -7.08 8.21 -10.01
C SER A 386 -5.68 7.58 -9.94
N SER A 387 -5.23 7.17 -8.76
CA SER A 387 -3.95 6.51 -8.54
C SER A 387 -4.07 5.03 -8.22
N ASN A 388 -2.97 4.28 -8.42
CA ASN A 388 -2.86 2.89 -7.96
C ASN A 388 -2.98 2.79 -6.43
N ALA A 389 -2.48 3.79 -5.70
CA ALA A 389 -2.42 3.82 -4.23
C ALA A 389 -3.82 3.96 -3.60
N GLU A 390 -4.67 4.83 -4.14
CA GLU A 390 -6.05 5.04 -3.68
C GLU A 390 -6.90 3.75 -3.62
N GLN A 391 -6.68 2.81 -4.55
CA GLN A 391 -7.40 1.52 -4.54
C GLN A 391 -6.75 0.49 -3.61
N GLN A 392 -5.49 0.68 -3.23
CA GLN A 392 -4.86 -0.09 -2.14
C GLN A 392 -5.24 0.48 -0.75
N THR A 393 -5.61 1.76 -0.62
CA THR A 393 -6.16 2.30 0.64
C THR A 393 -7.67 2.10 0.80
N ALA A 394 -8.40 1.93 -0.31
CA ALA A 394 -9.79 1.42 -0.30
C ALA A 394 -9.94 0.05 0.40
N GLN A 395 -8.83 -0.67 0.61
CA GLN A 395 -8.73 -1.98 1.29
C GLN A 395 -9.00 -1.96 2.81
N THR A 396 -9.94 -1.14 3.28
CA THR A 396 -10.21 -0.93 4.71
C THR A 396 -11.67 -0.74 5.09
N SER A 397 -12.55 -0.29 4.18
CA SER A 397 -13.70 0.54 4.59
C SER A 397 -15.07 0.13 4.06
N GLY A 398 -15.95 -0.33 4.96
CA GLY A 398 -17.40 -0.35 4.78
C GLY A 398 -18.18 -1.29 5.72
N LEU A 399 -19.38 -0.98 6.23
CA LEU A 399 -20.11 0.28 6.57
C LEU A 399 -21.43 -0.17 7.27
N PRO A 400 -22.22 0.63 8.03
CA PRO A 400 -21.92 1.72 8.97
C PRO A 400 -22.58 1.52 10.38
N LEU A 401 -21.82 1.39 11.48
CA LEU A 401 -22.37 1.73 12.82
C LEU A 401 -21.29 2.05 13.87
N LEU A 402 -21.02 3.34 14.09
CA LEU A 402 -20.47 3.95 15.32
C LEU A 402 -19.41 3.15 16.11
N LEU A 403 -18.25 2.90 15.50
CA LEU A 403 -16.97 2.64 16.19
C LEU A 403 -15.80 2.89 15.21
N ALA A 404 -14.61 3.21 15.74
CA ALA A 404 -13.53 3.84 14.99
C ALA A 404 -13.03 3.01 13.78
N ALA A 405 -12.85 3.70 12.65
CA ALA A 405 -12.16 3.17 11.49
C ALA A 405 -10.64 3.20 11.73
N ASN A 406 -9.94 2.10 11.42
CA ASN A 406 -8.49 2.13 11.26
C ASN A 406 -8.20 2.38 9.78
N VAL A 407 -7.86 3.62 9.45
CA VAL A 407 -7.34 3.98 8.13
C VAL A 407 -6.00 3.28 7.94
N VAL A 408 -5.77 2.74 6.74
CA VAL A 408 -4.40 2.46 6.27
C VAL A 408 -4.01 3.70 5.47
N SER A 409 -3.32 4.63 6.13
CA SER A 409 -2.67 5.75 5.45
C SER A 409 -1.58 5.18 4.55
N GLY A 410 -1.77 5.29 3.24
CA GLY A 410 -0.64 5.42 2.34
C GLY A 410 -0.17 6.87 2.44
N TYR A 411 1.12 7.07 2.66
CA TYR A 411 1.68 8.40 2.88
C TYR A 411 1.31 9.35 1.74
N SER A 412 0.91 10.58 2.07
CA SER A 412 0.79 11.64 1.07
C SER A 412 2.17 11.96 0.47
N ASN A 413 2.24 12.09 -0.86
CA ASN A 413 3.45 12.62 -1.50
C ASN A 413 3.70 14.05 -0.96
N PRO A 414 4.96 14.44 -0.67
CA PRO A 414 5.30 15.76 -0.17
C PRO A 414 4.68 16.87 -1.00
N GLU A 415 4.03 17.75 -0.29
CA GLU A 415 3.47 18.96 -0.84
C GLU A 415 4.50 20.08 -0.83
N SER A 416 4.10 21.21 -1.39
CA SER A 416 4.40 21.33 -2.80
C SER A 416 4.83 22.78 -3.10
N CYS A 417 5.88 22.95 -3.90
CA CYS A 417 6.86 24.02 -3.72
C CYS A 417 7.31 24.67 -5.04
N THR A 418 7.09 25.99 -5.13
CA THR A 418 7.48 26.84 -6.25
C THR A 418 8.69 27.73 -5.89
N GLY A 419 9.48 28.12 -6.90
CA GLY A 419 10.68 28.95 -6.70
C GLY A 419 11.94 28.13 -6.38
N THR A 420 12.81 28.65 -5.51
CA THR A 420 14.07 28.00 -5.09
C THR A 420 13.81 26.94 -4.02
N CYS A 421 13.29 25.79 -4.47
CA CYS A 421 12.98 24.65 -3.61
C CYS A 421 14.14 23.66 -3.42
N THR A 422 15.14 23.66 -4.31
CA THR A 422 16.33 22.80 -4.17
C THR A 422 17.34 23.35 -3.14
N ASN A 423 18.35 22.54 -2.78
CA ASN A 423 19.33 22.82 -1.72
C ASN A 423 18.64 23.10 -0.37
N ALA A 424 17.73 22.20 0.02
CA ALA A 424 16.92 22.33 1.22
C ALA A 424 17.15 21.17 2.21
N HIS A 425 18.41 20.76 2.40
CA HIS A 425 18.77 19.84 3.49
C HIS A 425 18.42 20.46 4.85
N ASP A 426 17.94 19.62 5.76
CA ASP A 426 17.59 19.92 7.16
C ASP A 426 16.85 21.26 7.33
N PRO A 427 15.68 21.44 6.68
CA PRO A 427 15.04 22.75 6.59
C PRO A 427 14.25 23.08 7.86
N SER A 428 14.54 24.24 8.46
CA SER A 428 13.71 24.82 9.53
C SER A 428 12.96 26.04 9.04
N ILE A 429 11.70 26.16 9.46
CA ILE A 429 10.73 27.12 8.94
C ILE A 429 10.06 27.88 10.07
N ILE A 430 9.90 29.18 9.86
CA ILE A 430 9.12 30.04 10.75
C ILE A 430 8.42 31.14 9.94
N ARG A 431 7.25 31.57 10.41
CA ARG A 431 6.50 32.68 9.83
C ARG A 431 6.67 33.93 10.67
N ARG A 432 6.96 35.05 10.01
CA ARG A 432 7.04 36.39 10.62
C ARG A 432 5.62 36.93 10.88
N ASP A 433 5.50 37.90 11.79
CA ASP A 433 4.23 38.56 12.14
C ASP A 433 3.58 39.32 10.97
N ASP A 434 4.37 39.81 10.01
CA ASP A 434 3.89 40.37 8.74
C ASP A 434 3.27 39.31 7.78
N GLY A 435 3.36 38.02 8.13
CA GLY A 435 2.82 36.89 7.38
C GLY A 435 3.82 36.20 6.45
N THR A 436 5.03 36.73 6.30
CA THR A 436 6.09 36.17 5.42
C THR A 436 6.70 34.90 6.01
N TYR A 437 6.90 33.88 5.19
CA TYR A 437 7.58 32.64 5.54
C TYR A 437 9.08 32.76 5.33
N PHE A 438 9.86 32.18 6.24
CA PHE A 438 11.30 32.02 6.12
C PHE A 438 11.68 30.55 6.23
N ARG A 439 12.58 30.10 5.35
CA ARG A 439 13.21 28.77 5.37
C ARG A 439 14.71 28.94 5.51
N PHE A 440 15.27 28.26 6.48
CA PHE A 440 16.70 28.12 6.72
C PHE A 440 17.09 26.70 6.34
N SER A 441 18.25 26.50 5.71
CA SER A 441 18.68 25.16 5.27
C SER A 441 20.19 24.97 5.39
N THR A 442 20.61 23.72 5.59
CA THR A 442 22.00 23.27 5.67
C THR A 442 22.84 23.74 4.47
N GLY A 443 24.11 24.03 4.76
CA GLY A 443 25.10 24.46 3.79
C GLY A 443 25.07 25.97 3.52
N GLY A 444 26.11 26.48 2.88
CA GLY A 444 26.18 27.89 2.46
C GLY A 444 26.08 28.88 3.63
N LYS A 445 26.54 28.45 4.82
CA LYS A 445 26.46 29.15 6.10
C LYS A 445 25.04 29.48 6.58
N ILE A 446 24.18 28.47 6.50
CA ILE A 446 22.73 28.56 6.70
C ILE A 446 22.10 29.47 5.65
N THR A 447 21.77 28.89 4.50
CA THR A 447 21.05 29.60 3.44
C THR A 447 19.67 30.04 3.91
N VAL A 448 19.29 31.27 3.55
CA VAL A 448 18.02 31.91 3.92
C VAL A 448 17.18 32.12 2.68
N HIS A 449 15.96 31.64 2.73
CA HIS A 449 14.93 31.84 1.70
C HIS A 449 13.68 32.45 2.34
N SER A 450 12.93 33.25 1.58
CA SER A 450 11.62 33.76 1.99
C SER A 450 10.53 33.50 0.95
N ALA A 451 9.28 33.37 1.41
CA ALA A 451 8.11 33.23 0.55
C ALA A 451 6.88 33.98 1.13
N PRO A 452 5.92 34.40 0.28
CA PRO A 452 4.64 34.96 0.74
C PRO A 452 3.66 33.91 1.28
N ASP A 453 3.90 32.64 0.94
CA ASP A 453 3.11 31.46 1.27
C ASP A 453 4.07 30.26 1.42
N ILE A 454 3.73 29.23 2.20
CA ILE A 454 4.59 28.04 2.38
C ILE A 454 4.87 27.29 1.06
N THR A 455 3.98 27.42 0.07
CA THR A 455 4.15 26.92 -1.31
C THR A 455 5.15 27.70 -2.15
N GLY A 456 5.65 28.84 -1.66
CA GLY A 456 6.52 29.74 -2.41
C GLY A 456 5.77 30.94 -3.02
N PRO A 457 6.31 31.54 -4.11
CA PRO A 457 7.59 31.23 -4.72
C PRO A 457 8.75 31.57 -3.77
N TRP A 458 9.48 30.53 -3.35
CA TRP A 458 10.64 30.67 -2.47
C TRP A 458 11.75 31.44 -3.17
N THR A 459 12.23 32.49 -2.52
CA THR A 459 13.26 33.39 -3.05
C THR A 459 14.48 33.35 -2.14
N TYR A 460 15.64 32.97 -2.69
CA TYR A 460 16.92 33.04 -1.96
C TYR A 460 17.28 34.49 -1.62
N LEU A 461 17.65 34.74 -0.36
CA LEU A 461 18.00 36.06 0.15
C LEU A 461 19.49 36.20 0.48
N GLY A 462 20.13 35.16 1.01
CA GLY A 462 21.51 35.21 1.51
C GLY A 462 21.80 34.11 2.52
N ALA A 463 22.71 34.39 3.46
CA ALA A 463 23.07 33.51 4.57
C ALA A 463 22.74 34.16 5.93
N ALA A 464 22.40 33.35 6.94
CA ALA A 464 22.16 33.82 8.31
C ALA A 464 23.48 34.08 9.07
N VAL A 465 24.58 33.43 8.66
CA VAL A 465 25.92 33.68 9.18
C VAL A 465 26.83 33.97 7.97
N PRO A 466 26.87 35.20 7.41
CA PRO A 466 27.57 35.46 6.15
C PRO A 466 29.10 35.45 6.27
N ASP A 467 29.63 35.90 7.42
CA ASP A 467 31.03 35.69 7.81
C ASP A 467 31.24 34.23 8.29
N ASP A 468 32.47 33.77 8.51
CA ASP A 468 32.68 32.42 9.07
C ASP A 468 32.22 32.39 10.54
N SER A 469 31.64 31.28 11.02
CA SER A 469 31.17 31.17 12.40
C SER A 469 32.31 31.42 13.40
N VAL A 470 32.01 32.12 14.50
CA VAL A 470 33.00 32.50 15.52
C VAL A 470 33.44 31.31 16.40
N ILE A 471 32.95 30.11 16.10
CA ILE A 471 33.36 28.85 16.71
C ILE A 471 34.64 28.36 16.01
N ASP A 472 35.74 28.27 16.76
CA ASP A 472 37.05 27.80 16.31
C ASP A 472 37.07 26.27 16.16
N LEU A 473 36.43 25.76 15.10
CA LEU A 473 36.34 24.35 14.69
C LEU A 473 36.36 24.24 13.15
N ASP A 474 36.87 23.12 12.63
CA ASP A 474 36.77 22.79 11.21
C ASP A 474 35.29 22.70 10.77
N GLY A 475 34.93 23.32 9.65
CA GLY A 475 33.55 23.42 9.15
C GLY A 475 32.81 24.67 9.61
N ASN A 476 33.48 25.67 10.19
CA ASN A 476 32.85 26.95 10.55
C ASN A 476 32.48 27.83 9.33
N ASP A 477 32.92 27.44 8.13
CA ASP A 477 32.60 28.05 6.83
C ASP A 477 31.45 27.36 6.07
N ASP A 478 30.95 26.22 6.54
CA ASP A 478 29.76 25.53 6.00
C ASP A 478 28.91 24.90 7.13
N LEU A 479 27.82 25.58 7.48
CA LEU A 479 27.03 25.32 8.68
C LEU A 479 25.80 24.45 8.38
N TRP A 480 25.45 23.55 9.30
CA TRP A 480 24.41 22.52 9.08
C TRP A 480 23.27 22.57 10.11
N ALA A 481 22.17 21.87 9.82
CA ALA A 481 20.98 21.66 10.65
C ALA A 481 20.54 22.92 11.43
N PRO A 482 20.02 23.95 10.74
CA PRO A 482 19.44 25.11 11.40
C PRO A 482 18.14 24.78 12.12
N ASP A 483 17.88 25.40 13.27
CA ASP A 483 16.60 25.35 13.97
C ASP A 483 16.24 26.75 14.50
N VAL A 484 15.11 27.31 14.05
CA VAL A 484 14.73 28.70 14.29
C VAL A 484 13.46 28.86 15.13
N HIS A 485 13.54 29.66 16.18
CA HIS A 485 12.46 29.91 17.15
C HIS A 485 12.34 31.41 17.45
N PHE A 486 11.13 31.91 17.68
CA PHE A 486 10.92 33.26 18.21
C PHE A 486 10.84 33.20 19.74
N VAL A 487 11.82 33.79 20.43
CA VAL A 487 11.98 33.70 21.88
C VAL A 487 12.07 35.10 22.49
N GLY A 488 10.98 35.52 23.14
CA GLY A 488 10.84 36.87 23.69
C GLY A 488 10.54 37.89 22.60
N ASP A 489 11.58 38.63 22.18
CA ASP A 489 11.53 39.68 21.15
C ASP A 489 12.61 39.50 20.05
N GLU A 490 13.36 38.38 20.05
CA GLU A 490 14.32 38.02 19.00
C GLU A 490 14.00 36.64 18.40
N TYR A 491 14.40 36.44 17.14
CA TYR A 491 14.53 35.14 16.50
C TYR A 491 15.89 34.52 16.85
N TYR A 492 15.86 33.32 17.41
CA TYR A 492 17.00 32.51 17.79
C TYR A 492 17.16 31.40 16.75
N LEU A 493 18.31 31.32 16.08
CA LEU A 493 18.63 30.25 15.14
C LEU A 493 19.86 29.48 15.65
N TYR A 494 19.63 28.24 16.07
CA TYR A 494 20.69 27.30 16.39
C TYR A 494 21.23 26.69 15.10
N TYR A 495 22.50 26.32 15.09
CA TYR A 495 23.16 25.70 13.94
C TYR A 495 24.31 24.79 14.39
N SER A 496 24.77 23.93 13.49
CA SER A 496 25.84 22.97 13.72
C SER A 496 27.14 23.39 13.04
N VAL A 497 28.27 23.27 13.74
CA VAL A 497 29.63 23.33 13.17
C VAL A 497 30.23 21.93 13.26
N SER A 498 30.58 21.34 12.11
CA SER A 498 30.99 19.93 12.03
C SER A 498 31.69 19.59 10.71
N THR A 499 32.21 18.37 10.59
CA THR A 499 32.80 17.82 9.37
C THR A 499 32.41 16.34 9.18
N PHE A 500 32.31 15.88 7.93
CA PHE A 500 31.80 14.54 7.62
C PHE A 500 32.65 13.43 8.25
N GLY A 501 31.99 12.52 8.97
CA GLY A 501 32.66 11.43 9.71
C GLY A 501 33.40 11.87 10.97
N SER A 502 33.26 13.13 11.39
CA SER A 502 33.85 13.67 12.62
C SER A 502 32.84 13.71 13.76
N GLN A 503 33.28 13.38 14.96
CA GLN A 503 32.52 13.55 16.20
C GLN A 503 32.97 14.81 16.99
N ASN A 504 33.70 15.72 16.34
CA ASN A 504 34.26 16.93 16.92
C ASN A 504 33.47 18.14 16.42
N SER A 505 32.34 18.40 17.07
CA SER A 505 31.30 19.33 16.60
C SER A 505 30.83 20.24 17.74
N ALA A 506 30.12 21.31 17.38
CA ALA A 506 29.49 22.21 18.35
C ALA A 506 28.19 22.80 17.82
N ILE A 507 27.24 23.02 18.73
CA ILE A 507 26.01 23.76 18.45
C ILE A 507 26.24 25.25 18.74
N GLY A 508 26.13 26.07 17.69
CA GLY A 508 26.14 27.53 17.75
C GLY A 508 24.75 28.15 17.85
N LEU A 509 24.71 29.47 18.03
CA LEU A 509 23.49 30.28 18.06
C LEU A 509 23.73 31.66 17.44
N THR A 510 22.99 31.97 16.37
CA THR A 510 22.87 33.32 15.81
C THR A 510 21.48 33.88 16.11
N ARG A 511 21.33 35.20 16.21
CA ARG A 511 20.02 35.85 16.45
C ARG A 511 19.78 37.10 15.64
N SER A 512 18.51 37.40 15.40
CA SER A 512 18.06 38.63 14.74
C SER A 512 16.73 39.10 15.32
N SER A 513 16.47 40.41 15.33
CA SER A 513 15.15 40.97 15.67
C SER A 513 14.15 40.96 14.50
N THR A 514 14.55 40.60 13.28
CA THR A 514 13.66 40.57 12.10
C THR A 514 13.80 39.35 11.19
N MET A 515 14.91 38.61 11.26
CA MET A 515 15.40 37.61 10.28
C MET A 515 15.95 38.16 8.95
N ASP A 516 15.95 39.47 8.70
CA ASP A 516 16.49 40.02 7.45
C ASP A 516 18.02 39.80 7.32
N ILE A 517 18.53 39.66 6.10
CA ILE A 517 19.97 39.49 5.87
C ILE A 517 20.74 40.70 6.43
N ASN A 518 21.91 40.43 7.03
CA ASN A 518 22.75 41.40 7.75
C ASN A 518 22.18 41.91 9.10
N THR A 519 21.03 41.41 9.58
CA THR A 519 20.54 41.68 10.95
C THR A 519 20.92 40.59 11.96
N TRP A 520 21.41 39.45 11.46
CA TRP A 520 21.86 38.31 12.26
C TRP A 520 23.20 38.59 12.94
N THR A 521 23.30 38.20 14.21
CA THR A 521 24.52 38.28 15.04
C THR A 521 24.85 36.90 15.58
N ASP A 522 26.01 36.36 15.22
CA ASP A 522 26.53 35.10 15.78
C ASP A 522 27.03 35.31 17.22
N TYR A 523 26.53 34.49 18.15
CA TYR A 523 26.95 34.45 19.55
C TYR A 523 27.92 33.30 19.85
N GLY A 524 28.24 32.47 18.86
CA GLY A 524 29.11 31.31 18.99
C GLY A 524 28.44 30.15 19.74
N SER A 525 29.25 29.31 20.37
CA SER A 525 28.78 28.04 20.93
C SER A 525 27.87 28.20 22.16
N THR A 526 26.79 27.42 22.16
CA THR A 526 25.91 27.17 23.32
C THR A 526 26.58 26.41 24.49
N GLY A 527 27.83 25.98 24.31
CA GLY A 527 28.55 25.08 25.22
C GLY A 527 28.24 23.60 25.00
N ILE A 528 27.28 23.27 24.14
CA ILE A 528 27.01 21.89 23.72
C ILE A 528 28.03 21.52 22.65
N THR A 529 29.01 20.71 23.04
CA THR A 529 30.13 20.29 22.19
C THR A 529 30.42 18.79 22.33
N SER A 530 30.93 18.22 21.24
CA SER A 530 31.31 16.81 21.13
C SER A 530 32.80 16.63 20.85
N SER A 531 33.26 15.39 21.09
CA SER A 531 34.55 14.86 20.64
C SER A 531 34.43 13.33 20.68
N SER A 532 35.44 12.60 20.19
CA SER A 532 35.55 11.14 20.34
C SER A 532 35.65 10.62 21.79
N SER A 533 35.53 11.50 22.79
CA SER A 533 35.39 11.16 24.20
C SER A 533 33.94 11.21 24.73
N LYS A 534 32.98 11.62 23.90
CA LYS A 534 31.56 11.71 24.23
C LYS A 534 30.77 10.50 23.72
N SER A 535 29.64 10.22 24.36
CA SER A 535 28.68 9.20 23.95
C SER A 535 27.65 9.71 22.93
N TYR A 536 27.89 10.89 22.36
CA TYR A 536 26.98 11.64 21.49
C TYR A 536 27.78 12.56 20.57
N ASN A 537 27.14 13.09 19.52
CA ASN A 537 27.67 14.19 18.73
C ASN A 537 26.81 15.46 18.88
N ALA A 538 27.43 16.64 18.82
CA ALA A 538 26.77 17.92 19.09
C ALA A 538 26.39 18.65 17.80
N ILE A 539 25.44 18.07 17.07
CA ILE A 539 24.78 18.63 15.88
C ILE A 539 23.27 18.31 15.92
N ASP A 540 22.51 18.78 14.93
CA ASP A 540 21.06 18.62 14.81
C ASP A 540 20.27 19.22 15.98
N PRO A 541 20.48 20.51 16.32
CA PRO A 541 19.76 21.18 17.40
C PRO A 541 18.25 21.21 17.14
N ASN A 542 17.47 21.00 18.20
CA ASN A 542 16.06 21.36 18.22
C ASN A 542 15.64 21.91 19.60
N LEU A 543 15.14 23.15 19.65
CA LEU A 543 14.62 23.79 20.86
C LEU A 543 13.15 23.40 21.11
N ILE A 544 12.80 23.21 22.38
CA ILE A 544 11.41 23.09 22.85
C ILE A 544 11.18 23.93 24.11
N ASP A 545 10.07 24.67 24.15
CA ASP A 545 9.58 25.37 25.34
C ASP A 545 8.63 24.46 26.14
N VAL A 546 9.01 24.16 27.38
CA VAL A 546 8.27 23.32 28.32
C VAL A 546 7.79 24.21 29.46
N ASP A 547 6.68 24.90 29.19
CA ASP A 547 5.95 25.76 30.13
C ASP A 547 6.85 26.87 30.77
N GLY A 548 7.74 27.45 29.98
CA GLY A 548 8.73 28.47 30.38
C GLY A 548 10.12 27.91 30.68
N THR A 549 10.37 26.61 30.46
CA THR A 549 11.68 25.97 30.62
C THR A 549 12.16 25.45 29.26
N TYR A 550 13.30 25.95 28.79
CA TYR A 550 13.86 25.54 27.50
C TYR A 550 14.69 24.26 27.61
N TYR A 551 14.49 23.35 26.67
CA TYR A 551 15.35 22.19 26.44
C TYR A 551 15.84 22.19 24.99
N LEU A 552 17.06 21.70 24.76
CA LEU A 552 17.59 21.47 23.42
C LEU A 552 17.85 19.97 23.21
N ASN A 553 17.25 19.41 22.18
CA ASN A 553 17.51 18.06 21.66
C ASN A 553 18.64 18.12 20.62
N PHE A 554 19.45 17.05 20.46
CA PHE A 554 20.56 16.98 19.50
C PHE A 554 21.09 15.56 19.26
N GLY A 555 21.67 15.31 18.06
CA GLY A 555 22.44 14.09 17.71
C GLY A 555 22.42 13.68 16.22
N SER A 556 23.59 13.54 15.59
CA SER A 556 23.88 12.89 14.28
C SER A 556 25.40 12.71 14.11
N TYR A 557 26.01 11.74 13.41
CA TYR A 557 25.53 10.67 12.53
C TYR A 557 25.81 9.31 13.21
N TRP A 558 25.23 9.13 14.41
CA TRP A 558 25.42 7.94 15.27
C TRP A 558 24.07 7.29 15.57
N GLN A 559 23.86 6.72 16.76
CA GLN A 559 22.76 5.80 17.04
C GLN A 559 21.77 6.39 18.05
N ASP A 560 21.86 7.68 18.35
CA ASP A 560 21.48 8.25 19.64
C ASP A 560 21.07 9.73 19.55
N ILE A 561 19.99 10.07 20.27
CA ILE A 561 19.56 11.46 20.50
C ILE A 561 19.67 11.77 21.98
N PHE A 562 20.22 12.95 22.29
CA PHE A 562 20.36 13.50 23.61
C PHE A 562 19.55 14.79 23.78
N GLN A 563 19.24 15.12 25.03
CA GLN A 563 18.60 16.37 25.42
C GLN A 563 19.39 17.02 26.57
N VAL A 564 19.40 18.35 26.62
CA VAL A 564 19.89 19.12 27.77
C VAL A 564 18.96 20.28 28.11
N GLU A 565 18.83 20.58 29.39
CA GLU A 565 18.17 21.80 29.87
C GLU A 565 19.02 23.03 29.45
N MET A 566 18.34 24.07 28.98
CA MET A 566 18.92 25.35 28.58
C MET A 566 18.60 26.43 29.63
N LYS A 567 19.42 27.48 29.66
CA LYS A 567 19.15 28.66 30.51
C LYS A 567 17.81 29.30 30.14
N SER A 568 17.20 30.01 31.10
CA SER A 568 15.91 30.72 30.93
C SER A 568 15.90 31.75 29.80
N THR A 569 17.06 32.24 29.39
CA THR A 569 17.30 32.76 28.04
C THR A 569 18.19 31.70 27.38
N PRO A 570 17.76 31.01 26.30
CA PRO A 570 18.35 29.73 25.87
C PRO A 570 19.67 29.89 25.09
N THR A 571 20.57 30.75 25.56
CA THR A 571 21.84 31.05 24.90
C THR A 571 22.92 29.99 25.13
N ALA A 572 22.71 29.08 26.09
CA ALA A 572 23.65 28.03 26.49
C ALA A 572 22.97 27.03 27.43
N HIS A 573 23.53 25.82 27.53
CA HIS A 573 23.00 24.80 28.44
C HIS A 573 23.14 25.20 29.92
N SER A 574 22.22 24.71 30.75
CA SER A 574 22.21 24.82 32.22
C SER A 574 22.45 23.47 32.90
N GLY A 575 21.95 22.37 32.30
CA GLY A 575 21.92 21.05 32.91
C GLY A 575 22.95 20.05 32.37
N SER A 576 22.78 18.79 32.80
CA SER A 576 23.46 17.61 32.27
C SER A 576 22.71 17.01 31.08
N THR A 577 23.45 16.45 30.13
CA THR A 577 22.91 15.76 28.95
C THR A 577 22.32 14.39 29.30
N SER A 578 21.08 14.11 28.88
CA SER A 578 20.40 12.82 29.02
C SER A 578 20.09 12.22 27.64
N GLN A 579 20.23 10.91 27.48
CA GLN A 579 19.80 10.21 26.26
C GLN A 579 18.27 10.07 26.25
N ILE A 580 17.62 10.37 25.12
CA ILE A 580 16.16 10.29 24.97
C ILE A 580 15.70 9.37 23.83
N ALA A 581 16.59 8.99 22.91
CA ALA A 581 16.38 7.89 21.97
C ALA A 581 17.71 7.17 21.65
N PHE A 582 17.63 5.88 21.28
CA PHE A 582 18.76 5.05 20.87
C PHE A 582 18.32 3.88 19.97
N THR A 583 19.10 3.54 18.94
CA THR A 583 18.89 2.35 18.11
C THR A 583 20.04 1.34 18.21
N SER A 584 19.74 0.08 18.53
CA SER A 584 20.74 -0.97 18.78
C SER A 584 21.17 -1.74 17.52
N ASP A 585 20.59 -1.43 16.36
CA ASP A 585 20.73 -2.17 15.09
C ASP A 585 21.81 -1.64 14.13
N TYR A 586 22.60 -0.64 14.58
CA TYR A 586 23.65 0.03 13.80
C TYR A 586 23.17 0.75 12.53
N GLU A 587 21.88 1.04 12.42
CA GLU A 587 21.44 2.16 11.59
C GLU A 587 21.76 3.49 12.28
N VAL A 588 21.87 4.57 11.51
CA VAL A 588 21.93 5.91 12.07
C VAL A 588 20.55 6.31 12.62
N LEU A 589 20.54 7.01 13.74
CA LEU A 589 19.39 7.69 14.33
C LEU A 589 19.80 9.14 14.61
N GLU A 590 19.11 10.08 13.98
CA GLU A 590 19.52 11.49 13.87
C GLU A 590 18.33 12.45 13.70
N GLY A 591 18.58 13.74 13.49
CA GLY A 591 17.57 14.72 13.05
C GLY A 591 16.34 14.78 13.96
N SER A 592 16.54 15.00 15.26
CA SER A 592 15.44 14.98 16.24
C SER A 592 14.61 16.26 16.23
N TYR A 593 13.29 16.15 16.17
CA TYR A 593 12.38 17.28 16.32
C TYR A 593 11.29 17.00 17.35
N MET A 594 11.15 17.83 18.39
CA MET A 594 10.16 17.65 19.45
C MET A 594 9.00 18.63 19.30
N PHE A 595 7.78 18.10 19.24
CA PHE A 595 6.54 18.85 19.05
C PHE A 595 5.52 18.54 20.15
N LYS A 596 4.88 19.57 20.73
CA LYS A 596 3.85 19.43 21.78
C LYS A 596 2.47 19.47 21.15
N HIS A 597 1.71 18.37 21.21
CA HIS A 597 0.35 18.30 20.69
C HIS A 597 -0.61 17.62 21.69
N GLY A 598 -1.64 18.36 22.12
CA GLY A 598 -2.51 17.91 23.20
C GLY A 598 -1.72 17.70 24.50
N ASP A 599 -1.97 16.56 25.16
CA ASP A 599 -1.31 16.17 26.42
C ASP A 599 0.06 15.48 26.24
N TYR A 600 0.61 15.42 25.02
CA TYR A 600 1.82 14.68 24.68
C TYR A 600 2.90 15.52 23.98
N TYR A 601 4.15 15.14 24.23
CA TYR A 601 5.33 15.53 23.47
C TYR A 601 5.68 14.39 22.51
N TYR A 602 5.79 14.71 21.23
CA TYR A 602 6.17 13.79 20.16
C TYR A 602 7.62 14.09 19.77
N LEU A 603 8.48 13.10 19.94
CA LEU A 603 9.88 13.11 19.51
C LEU A 603 9.93 12.44 18.14
N PHE A 604 9.98 13.26 17.09
CA PHE A 604 10.28 12.80 15.73
C PHE A 604 11.78 12.57 15.58
N LEU A 605 12.13 11.56 14.78
CA LEU A 605 13.47 11.01 14.65
C LEU A 605 13.70 10.61 13.19
N SER A 606 14.85 10.91 12.62
CA SER A 606 15.25 10.37 11.33
C SER A 606 16.11 9.12 11.51
N LYS A 607 15.84 8.05 10.75
CA LYS A 607 16.59 6.77 10.84
C LYS A 607 16.99 6.24 9.46
N GLY A 608 18.19 5.66 9.35
CA GLY A 608 18.71 5.05 8.11
C GLY A 608 19.81 5.89 7.46
N GLN A 609 20.20 5.56 6.22
CA GLN A 609 21.26 6.30 5.50
C GLN A 609 20.68 7.54 4.80
N CYS A 610 21.12 8.75 5.16
CA CYS A 610 20.64 10.03 4.58
C CYS A 610 21.08 10.30 3.13
N CYS A 611 22.31 9.90 2.80
CA CYS A 611 23.15 10.65 1.86
C CYS A 611 23.94 9.75 0.89
N GLY A 612 24.48 10.35 -0.17
CA GLY A 612 25.36 9.68 -1.15
C GLY A 612 24.64 8.68 -2.09
N TYR A 613 23.32 8.79 -2.23
CA TYR A 613 22.47 7.90 -3.03
C TYR A 613 22.85 7.84 -4.52
N ASP A 614 23.41 8.92 -5.05
CA ASP A 614 23.95 9.04 -6.41
C ASP A 614 25.16 8.11 -6.66
N SER A 615 25.88 7.76 -5.60
CA SER A 615 27.04 6.87 -5.62
C SER A 615 26.74 5.44 -5.15
N SER A 616 25.87 5.28 -4.14
CA SER A 616 25.50 3.99 -3.56
C SER A 616 24.17 4.07 -2.83
N MET A 617 23.11 3.53 -3.44
CA MET A 617 21.80 3.39 -2.79
C MET A 617 21.86 2.38 -1.61
N PRO A 618 21.17 2.63 -0.49
CA PRO A 618 20.99 1.66 0.58
C PRO A 618 20.10 0.48 0.14
N ALA A 619 19.99 -0.54 0.99
CA ALA A 619 18.99 -1.59 0.81
C ALA A 619 17.59 -1.09 1.21
N SER A 620 16.54 -1.58 0.53
CA SER A 620 15.16 -1.18 0.83
C SER A 620 14.78 -1.45 2.29
N GLY A 621 14.23 -0.44 2.97
CA GLY A 621 13.98 -0.40 4.41
C GLY A 621 15.18 0.10 5.24
N LYS A 622 16.24 0.60 4.59
CA LYS A 622 17.42 1.24 5.22
C LYS A 622 17.71 2.64 4.64
N GLU A 623 16.86 3.12 3.73
CA GLU A 623 16.70 4.53 3.42
C GLU A 623 16.43 5.36 4.68
N TYR A 624 16.79 6.64 4.60
CA TYR A 624 16.38 7.67 5.55
C TYR A 624 14.85 7.74 5.67
N ARG A 625 14.30 7.71 6.88
CA ARG A 625 12.85 7.71 7.14
C ARG A 625 12.51 8.33 8.49
N ILE A 626 11.32 8.93 8.58
CA ILE A 626 10.80 9.58 9.78
C ILE A 626 10.15 8.53 10.69
N LEU A 627 10.57 8.51 11.95
CA LEU A 627 9.97 7.76 13.06
C LEU A 627 9.45 8.76 14.11
N VAL A 628 8.57 8.29 15.00
CA VAL A 628 8.11 9.03 16.17
C VAL A 628 8.03 8.13 17.41
N CYS A 629 8.40 8.70 18.55
CA CYS A 629 8.04 8.24 19.88
C CYS A 629 7.28 9.36 20.60
N ARG A 630 6.45 9.06 21.61
CA ARG A 630 5.76 10.08 22.41
C ARG A 630 5.85 9.83 23.91
N SER A 631 5.74 10.89 24.69
CA SER A 631 5.69 10.87 26.17
C SER A 631 4.76 11.97 26.67
N SER A 632 4.21 11.82 27.89
CA SER A 632 3.55 12.90 28.61
C SER A 632 4.54 13.83 29.35
N SER A 633 5.85 13.56 29.25
CA SER A 633 6.94 14.44 29.67
C SER A 633 7.87 14.74 28.51
N ALA A 634 8.30 15.99 28.36
CA ALA A 634 9.30 16.38 27.36
C ALA A 634 10.69 15.76 27.60
N THR A 635 10.96 15.24 28.80
CA THR A 635 12.33 14.92 29.26
C THR A 635 12.62 13.42 29.38
N GLY A 636 11.82 12.56 28.75
CA GLY A 636 12.02 11.11 28.77
C GLY A 636 10.73 10.29 28.94
N GLY A 637 10.87 8.96 28.97
CA GLY A 637 9.73 8.03 28.94
C GLY A 637 9.06 7.97 27.57
N PHE A 638 9.79 8.32 26.51
CA PHE A 638 9.32 8.23 25.14
C PHE A 638 9.15 6.78 24.73
N VAL A 639 7.95 6.43 24.26
CA VAL A 639 7.63 5.10 23.73
C VAL A 639 7.02 5.21 22.34
N ASP A 640 7.04 4.12 21.58
CA ASP A 640 6.34 4.00 20.30
C ASP A 640 4.88 3.50 20.45
N LYS A 641 4.18 3.33 19.33
CA LYS A 641 2.76 2.95 19.26
C LYS A 641 2.46 1.52 19.75
N ASP A 642 3.46 0.64 19.75
CA ASP A 642 3.37 -0.71 20.33
C ASP A 642 3.86 -0.75 21.80
N GLY A 643 4.46 0.35 22.28
CA GLY A 643 4.92 0.54 23.66
C GLY A 643 6.40 0.24 23.90
N THR A 644 7.22 0.14 22.84
CA THR A 644 8.68 -0.02 22.94
C THR A 644 9.32 1.28 23.40
N ASP A 645 10.30 1.21 24.31
CA ASP A 645 11.05 2.39 24.76
C ASP A 645 11.93 2.93 23.61
N CYS A 646 11.90 4.24 23.39
CA CYS A 646 12.69 4.89 22.36
C CYS A 646 14.21 4.78 22.59
N THR A 647 14.63 4.48 23.83
CA THR A 647 16.02 4.18 24.20
C THR A 647 16.40 2.70 24.07
N ASP A 648 15.47 1.82 23.66
CA ASP A 648 15.70 0.40 23.34
C ASP A 648 15.33 0.07 21.88
N GLY A 649 15.48 1.05 20.98
CA GLY A 649 15.21 0.90 19.54
C GLY A 649 13.75 1.08 19.11
N GLY A 650 12.86 1.53 20.01
CA GLY A 650 11.48 1.86 19.69
C GLY A 650 11.34 3.03 18.70
N GLY A 651 10.27 3.01 17.91
CA GLY A 651 9.90 4.14 17.05
C GLY A 651 8.88 3.75 15.97
N THR A 652 7.76 4.48 15.92
CA THR A 652 6.70 4.27 14.93
C THR A 652 7.04 5.01 13.64
N ILE A 653 7.09 4.33 12.49
CA ILE A 653 7.32 5.01 11.21
C ILE A 653 6.16 5.96 10.91
N VAL A 654 6.49 7.21 10.56
CA VAL A 654 5.57 8.28 10.17
C VAL A 654 5.64 8.54 8.66
N LEU A 655 6.83 8.40 8.07
CA LEU A 655 7.06 8.59 6.64
C LEU A 655 8.33 7.83 6.22
N GLU A 656 8.26 7.03 5.16
CA GLU A 656 9.41 6.35 4.55
C GLU A 656 9.39 6.52 3.03
N SER A 657 10.41 6.01 2.32
CA SER A 657 10.50 6.14 0.86
C SER A 657 9.31 5.48 0.15
N HIS A 658 8.60 6.24 -0.68
CA HIS A 658 7.41 5.83 -1.44
C HIS A 658 7.36 6.59 -2.78
N ASP A 659 6.72 6.03 -3.81
CA ASP A 659 6.59 6.62 -5.15
C ASP A 659 7.90 7.26 -5.70
N ASN A 660 7.97 8.59 -5.75
CA ASN A 660 9.16 9.37 -6.18
C ASN A 660 9.87 10.09 -5.02
N VAL A 661 9.56 9.71 -3.78
CA VAL A 661 10.01 10.32 -2.53
C VAL A 661 11.02 9.37 -1.90
N TYR A 662 12.29 9.77 -1.85
CA TYR A 662 13.37 8.87 -1.48
C TYR A 662 14.28 9.48 -0.42
N GLY A 663 14.21 8.94 0.80
CA GLY A 663 14.95 9.43 1.97
C GLY A 663 14.34 10.64 2.70
N PRO A 664 13.04 10.66 3.07
CA PRO A 664 12.35 11.84 3.62
C PRO A 664 12.69 12.25 5.07
N GLY A 665 13.84 11.85 5.64
CA GLY A 665 14.28 12.34 6.96
C GLY A 665 14.84 13.78 6.92
N GLY A 666 15.27 14.30 8.08
CA GLY A 666 15.69 15.69 8.27
C GLY A 666 14.53 16.65 8.55
N GLN A 667 13.46 16.15 9.19
CA GLN A 667 12.16 16.82 9.28
C GLN A 667 12.04 17.85 10.43
N GLY A 668 11.29 18.92 10.18
CA GLY A 668 10.68 19.77 11.21
C GLY A 668 9.15 19.66 11.22
N VAL A 669 8.49 20.17 12.26
CA VAL A 669 7.01 20.22 12.37
C VAL A 669 6.55 21.65 12.63
N TYR A 670 5.61 22.15 11.83
CA TYR A 670 5.11 23.53 11.82
C TYR A 670 3.60 23.57 11.52
N ASP A 671 2.89 24.64 11.92
CA ASP A 671 1.41 24.72 11.97
C ASP A 671 0.87 25.77 10.94
N ASP A 672 0.23 25.33 9.83
CA ASP A 672 0.02 26.15 8.59
C ASP A 672 -1.13 25.67 7.62
N PRO A 673 -1.47 26.33 6.45
CA PRO A 673 -2.70 26.00 5.68
C PRO A 673 -2.78 25.99 4.09
N THR A 674 -1.75 26.10 3.24
CA THR A 674 -1.91 26.28 1.74
C THR A 674 -0.97 25.45 0.83
N TYR A 675 -1.30 25.10 -0.44
CA TYR A 675 -0.72 23.93 -1.21
C TYR A 675 -0.39 24.09 -2.76
N VAL A 676 0.34 23.13 -3.40
CA VAL A 676 0.77 22.91 -4.87
C VAL A 676 2.10 23.60 -5.38
N ASP A 677 3.16 23.05 -6.10
CA ASP A 677 3.51 21.86 -7.00
C ASP A 677 5.05 21.43 -6.94
N THR A 678 5.55 20.19 -7.29
CA THR A 678 7.03 19.78 -7.34
C THR A 678 7.46 18.59 -8.25
N THR A 679 8.58 18.67 -9.03
CA THR A 679 9.34 17.48 -9.63
C THR A 679 10.77 17.80 -10.18
N ILE A 680 11.91 17.31 -9.60
CA ILE A 680 13.29 17.56 -10.16
C ILE A 680 14.32 16.39 -10.21
N GLY A 681 14.94 15.92 -9.10
CA GLY A 681 16.20 15.14 -9.16
C GLY A 681 16.59 14.31 -7.91
N TYR A 682 17.86 13.87 -7.82
CA TYR A 682 18.34 12.89 -6.81
C TYR A 682 19.72 13.18 -6.16
N ALA A 683 20.55 14.08 -6.70
CA ALA A 683 21.82 14.44 -6.08
C ALA A 683 21.60 15.24 -4.78
N ASP A 684 22.64 15.41 -3.95
CA ASP A 684 22.52 16.22 -2.73
C ASP A 684 22.16 17.69 -3.02
N GLY A 685 22.52 18.24 -4.18
CA GLY A 685 22.04 19.56 -4.63
C GLY A 685 20.60 19.59 -5.15
N ASP A 686 20.01 18.43 -5.46
CA ASP A 686 18.64 18.29 -5.97
C ASP A 686 17.60 18.14 -4.84
N LYS A 687 18.03 17.89 -3.59
CA LYS A 687 17.13 17.71 -2.42
C LYS A 687 16.18 18.90 -2.30
N GLN A 688 14.88 18.62 -2.32
CA GLN A 688 13.83 19.63 -2.38
C GLN A 688 13.20 19.88 -1.01
N PHE A 689 12.83 21.13 -0.74
CA PHE A 689 11.84 21.43 0.28
C PHE A 689 10.49 20.89 -0.20
N GLY A 690 9.99 19.91 0.53
CA GLY A 690 8.61 19.45 0.50
C GLY A 690 8.13 19.28 1.93
N TRP A 691 6.81 19.21 2.12
CA TRP A 691 6.20 19.19 3.45
C TRP A 691 4.82 18.52 3.39
N ASN A 692 4.31 18.03 4.52
CA ASN A 692 3.04 17.32 4.58
C ASN A 692 2.22 17.82 5.78
N TYR A 693 0.88 17.77 5.70
CA TYR A 693 0.07 17.83 6.91
C TYR A 693 0.26 16.55 7.73
N LEU A 694 0.29 16.70 9.06
CA LEU A 694 0.25 15.59 10.01
C LEU A 694 -1.14 15.48 10.60
N ASP A 695 -1.84 14.36 10.37
CA ASP A 695 -3.06 14.06 11.09
C ASP A 695 -2.74 13.41 12.45
N PHE A 696 -3.16 14.06 13.53
CA PHE A 696 -3.07 13.56 14.91
C PHE A 696 -4.37 12.89 15.40
N SER A 697 -5.39 12.71 14.55
CA SER A 697 -6.71 12.18 14.95
C SER A 697 -6.70 10.77 15.56
N SER A 698 -5.61 10.01 15.41
CA SER A 698 -5.39 8.69 16.02
C SER A 698 -4.58 8.72 17.33
N ASP A 699 -4.38 9.91 17.90
CA ASP A 699 -3.35 10.29 18.90
C ASP A 699 -1.90 9.98 18.47
N TRP A 700 -1.68 9.54 17.22
CA TRP A 700 -0.37 9.32 16.63
C TRP A 700 -0.33 10.00 15.26
N PRO A 701 0.74 10.75 14.95
CA PRO A 701 0.84 11.47 13.69
C PRO A 701 0.95 10.51 12.50
N THR A 702 0.21 10.80 11.43
CA THR A 702 0.36 10.17 10.12
C THR A 702 0.38 11.21 9.01
N VAL A 703 1.22 10.94 8.00
CA VAL A 703 1.31 11.62 6.70
C VAL A 703 0.38 10.97 5.68
#